data_AF-A0A7C6GBV0-F1
#
_entry.id   AF-A0A7C6GBV0-F1
#
_cell.length_a   1.000
_cell.length_b   1.000
_cell.length_c   1.000
_cell.angle_alpha   90.00
_cell.angle_beta   90.00
_cell.angle_gamma   90.00
#
_symmetry.space_group_name_H-M   'P 1'
#
loop_
_entity.id
_entity.type
_entity.pdbx_description
1 polymer ?
#
loop_
_entity_poly.entity_id
_entity_poly.type
_entity_poly.pdbx_seq_one_letter_code
_entity_poly.pdbx_strand_id
1 'polypeptide(L)'
;MFEQLRRQHLTVLVVALCILSAAAVVSGQDLTVDQWVNLLGTENEQAFEYFVAMGPDAVPVLADAIANRWMFHAYIPQRLNVVKVMREINHLDTLPILKTSLTFEQSIRIEAIDAILELPDLSIPELFVELLNDQVDYQVGQLEMLRKLFDQDHDLIAILDETFALLAADSFEPAVVDKTADLIAHFIIEDKKVVVPAQKVTREMILQALLAQQQAKEEPQEEKEPIDINAEIFKLLEAKISESQGSVQALALRSVGRLADLVRGLELGSEHNLEGFVPGLVAVLVNAETETNNRLLAARALEQIVPHSPEAVAAFAELLFATDTDAELRLVAVRVVETAGTSALAHLKANFDRLAELEPALRWRLAGALANGAKADSELITMIAALLDSSDPEVQLYAVRVLQAVGSDAEAAVPALVQVYQTADSDLKQAAGEALVRIAPNSEQTKALSLAAPTPVKPTQSVPAFPGAEGRGASATGGRGGEVYIVTNLRDSGPGSLRDAVSKPNRTVVFAVSGTIRLNSQLRTAANITIAGQTAPGDGITVADYPSLIGGSNSIVRYLRFRLGDRRDLTGSDALNVDRNISNVILDHLSVSWGTDEVFSSYDNTDITVQYCMFGEGLNWVNHSAVGLWGPRATYHHNLIYSNKTRHPKLAYLGDIVDFNNNVIYNWRERSVYTGSQGRINFIGNYFKPGPETRSNVRAQLLDPDGDDVRVYITGNVMEGSETVTQDNWRGVIKSAMRVDAPYPSAPMTIDTAEEAYAKVLAHAGASLPRRDAVDERIINDVINGTGKVILRQSEVGGFPIMNSVLPAVDTDQDGMPDMWEIYHGLDPFDPADRNYDRTGDGYTNLEEYLNAFVEGHPLLGQ
;
A
#
# COMPACT_ATOMS: atom_id res chain seq x y z
N MET A 1 -30.34 -16.07 37.12
CA MET A 1 -29.32 -15.05 36.77
C MET A 1 -28.46 -14.66 37.96
N PHE A 2 -29.01 -14.12 39.07
CA PHE A 2 -28.22 -13.78 40.26
C PHE A 2 -27.54 -14.98 40.96
N GLU A 3 -28.14 -16.18 40.95
CA GLU A 3 -27.51 -17.40 41.49
C GLU A 3 -26.42 -18.00 40.58
N GLN A 4 -26.46 -17.71 39.28
CA GLN A 4 -25.48 -18.21 38.31
C GLN A 4 -24.20 -17.34 38.34
N LEU A 5 -24.36 -16.02 38.51
CA LEU A 5 -23.28 -15.10 38.86
C LEU A 5 -22.67 -15.43 40.24
N ARG A 6 -23.48 -15.83 41.23
CA ARG A 6 -22.97 -16.22 42.56
C ARG A 6 -22.12 -17.49 42.52
N ARG A 7 -22.42 -18.45 41.63
CA ARG A 7 -21.60 -19.66 41.43
C ARG A 7 -20.31 -19.37 40.67
N GLN A 8 -20.32 -18.53 39.63
CA GLN A 8 -19.10 -18.15 38.91
C GLN A 8 -18.14 -17.32 39.79
N HIS A 9 -18.66 -16.39 40.60
CA HIS A 9 -17.82 -15.66 41.55
C HIS A 9 -17.35 -16.51 42.73
N LEU A 10 -18.12 -17.51 43.19
CA LEU A 10 -17.61 -18.46 44.19
C LEU A 10 -16.52 -19.38 43.64
N THR A 11 -16.59 -19.81 42.38
CA THR A 11 -15.54 -20.64 41.76
C THR A 11 -14.26 -19.83 41.53
N VAL A 12 -14.37 -18.56 41.12
CA VAL A 12 -13.21 -17.66 41.00
C VAL A 12 -12.65 -17.29 42.37
N LEU A 13 -13.49 -17.10 43.40
CA LEU A 13 -13.03 -16.83 44.76
C LEU A 13 -12.43 -18.08 45.43
N VAL A 14 -12.92 -19.29 45.12
CA VAL A 14 -12.36 -20.55 45.62
C VAL A 14 -11.06 -20.90 44.90
N VAL A 15 -10.92 -20.60 43.61
CA VAL A 15 -9.63 -20.69 42.90
C VAL A 15 -8.65 -19.63 43.42
N ALA A 16 -9.09 -18.39 43.65
CA ALA A 16 -8.26 -17.34 44.26
C ALA A 16 -7.91 -17.62 45.74
N LEU A 17 -8.80 -18.23 46.53
CA LEU A 17 -8.54 -18.67 47.90
C LEU A 17 -7.67 -19.93 47.95
N CYS A 18 -7.76 -20.83 46.96
CA CYS A 18 -6.81 -21.94 46.81
C CYS A 18 -5.43 -21.45 46.35
N ILE A 19 -5.35 -20.36 45.59
CA ILE A 19 -4.08 -19.71 45.21
C ILE A 19 -3.49 -18.90 46.38
N LEU A 20 -4.32 -18.31 47.25
CA LEU A 20 -3.86 -17.55 48.42
C LEU A 20 -3.58 -18.42 49.67
N SER A 21 -3.97 -19.69 49.68
CA SER A 21 -3.64 -20.64 50.78
C SER A 21 -2.54 -21.65 50.42
N ALA A 22 -1.81 -21.43 49.32
CA ALA A 22 -0.63 -22.21 48.96
C ALA A 22 0.62 -21.32 48.83
N ALA A 23 0.79 -20.37 49.76
CA ALA A 23 2.14 -19.97 50.21
C ALA A 23 2.77 -21.08 51.08
N ALA A 24 2.63 -22.33 50.64
CA ALA A 24 3.50 -23.39 51.09
C ALA A 24 4.78 -23.20 50.28
N VAL A 25 5.88 -22.99 50.98
CA VAL A 25 7.22 -23.27 50.46
C VAL A 25 7.22 -24.74 50.05
N VAL A 26 6.79 -25.03 48.82
CA VAL A 26 7.00 -26.34 48.20
C VAL A 26 8.49 -26.33 47.88
N SER A 27 9.28 -27.04 48.69
CA SER A 27 10.63 -27.43 48.29
C SER A 27 10.52 -28.02 46.88
N GLY A 28 11.15 -27.39 45.88
CA GLY A 28 10.95 -27.63 44.44
C GLY A 28 11.35 -29.01 43.90
N GLN A 29 11.13 -30.09 44.67
CA GLN A 29 11.52 -31.45 44.30
C GLN A 29 10.39 -32.30 43.68
N ASP A 30 9.13 -31.84 43.60
CA ASP A 30 7.99 -32.65 43.11
C ASP A 30 7.08 -31.95 42.06
N LEU A 31 7.47 -30.82 41.47
CA LEU A 31 6.69 -30.17 40.42
C LEU A 31 7.02 -30.75 39.02
N THR A 32 5.98 -30.98 38.22
CA THR A 32 6.11 -31.33 36.80
C THR A 32 6.57 -30.12 35.99
N VAL A 33 7.19 -30.37 34.82
CA VAL A 33 7.61 -29.31 33.89
C VAL A 33 6.45 -28.36 33.54
N ASP A 34 5.25 -28.89 33.32
CA ASP A 34 4.05 -28.09 33.05
C ASP A 34 3.65 -27.17 34.21
N GLN A 35 3.82 -27.62 35.45
CA GLN A 35 3.57 -26.77 36.63
C GLN A 35 4.61 -25.65 36.73
N TRP A 36 5.87 -25.95 36.42
CA TRP A 36 6.92 -24.93 36.34
C TRP A 36 6.67 -23.89 35.27
N VAL A 37 6.23 -24.30 34.07
CA VAL A 37 5.81 -23.38 33.00
C VAL A 37 4.73 -22.41 33.51
N ASN A 38 3.69 -22.93 34.19
CA ASN A 38 2.63 -22.07 34.73
C ASN A 38 3.14 -21.08 35.79
N LEU A 39 4.10 -21.49 36.64
CA LEU A 39 4.68 -20.63 37.68
C LEU A 39 5.59 -19.54 37.10
N LEU A 40 6.39 -19.85 36.06
CA LEU A 40 7.20 -18.85 35.34
C LEU A 40 6.31 -17.70 34.85
N GLY A 41 5.08 -18.03 34.46
CA GLY A 41 4.08 -17.06 34.03
C GLY A 41 3.50 -16.16 35.12
N THR A 42 3.92 -16.31 36.38
CA THR A 42 3.50 -15.49 37.53
C THR A 42 4.66 -14.71 38.17
N GLU A 43 5.76 -14.50 37.43
CA GLU A 43 7.00 -13.87 37.95
C GLU A 43 7.60 -14.62 39.15
N ASN A 44 7.44 -15.95 39.18
CA ASN A 44 7.96 -16.79 40.25
C ASN A 44 9.47 -17.02 40.09
N GLU A 45 10.26 -16.53 41.04
CA GLU A 45 11.73 -16.63 41.05
C GLU A 45 12.23 -18.08 41.01
N GLN A 46 11.59 -19.01 41.74
CA GLN A 46 12.00 -20.42 41.73
C GLN A 46 11.77 -21.07 40.37
N ALA A 47 10.70 -20.68 39.66
CA ALA A 47 10.45 -21.17 38.31
C ALA A 47 11.47 -20.62 37.31
N PHE A 48 11.86 -19.35 37.47
CA PHE A 48 12.94 -18.75 36.69
C PHE A 48 14.25 -19.51 36.90
N GLU A 49 14.69 -19.67 38.15
CA GLU A 49 15.90 -20.43 38.51
C GLU A 49 15.86 -21.87 38.02
N TYR A 50 14.69 -22.52 38.08
CA TYR A 50 14.49 -23.87 37.56
C TYR A 50 14.82 -23.97 36.08
N PHE A 51 14.27 -23.08 35.23
CA PHE A 51 14.53 -23.12 33.79
C PHE A 51 15.95 -22.67 33.43
N VAL A 52 16.53 -21.72 34.17
CA VAL A 52 17.95 -21.37 33.99
C VAL A 52 18.84 -22.57 34.32
N ALA A 53 18.56 -23.29 35.40
CA ALA A 53 19.31 -24.49 35.79
C ALA A 53 19.15 -25.66 34.81
N MET A 54 18.03 -25.73 34.07
CA MET A 54 17.87 -26.70 32.98
C MET A 54 18.79 -26.42 31.79
N GLY A 55 19.23 -25.17 31.59
CA GLY A 55 20.07 -24.80 30.45
C GLY A 55 19.37 -25.03 29.10
N PRO A 56 20.10 -25.45 28.05
CA PRO A 56 19.55 -25.66 26.70
C PRO A 56 18.34 -26.60 26.63
N ASP A 57 18.20 -27.54 27.56
CA ASP A 57 17.04 -28.45 27.62
C ASP A 57 15.70 -27.73 27.91
N ALA A 58 15.75 -26.47 28.39
CA ALA A 58 14.56 -25.63 28.58
C ALA A 58 13.97 -25.10 27.27
N VAL A 59 14.78 -24.96 26.21
CA VAL A 59 14.38 -24.34 24.93
C VAL A 59 13.14 -25.00 24.31
N PRO A 60 13.09 -26.33 24.06
CA PRO A 60 11.92 -26.93 23.43
C PRO A 60 10.65 -26.80 24.27
N VAL A 61 10.77 -26.80 25.60
CA VAL A 61 9.64 -26.64 26.53
C VAL A 61 9.07 -25.23 26.45
N LEU A 62 9.94 -24.21 26.48
CA LEU A 62 9.51 -22.81 26.48
C LEU A 62 9.09 -22.34 25.08
N ALA A 63 9.66 -22.92 24.01
CA ALA A 63 9.19 -22.72 22.65
C ALA A 63 7.74 -23.21 22.47
N ASP A 64 7.41 -24.41 22.98
CA ASP A 64 6.03 -24.92 23.00
C ASP A 64 5.09 -23.99 23.78
N ALA A 65 5.54 -23.50 24.94
CA ALA A 65 4.75 -22.58 25.75
C ALA A 65 4.44 -21.28 25.01
N ILE A 66 5.41 -20.67 24.33
CA ILE A 66 5.20 -19.48 23.49
C ILE A 66 4.22 -19.76 22.35
N ALA A 67 4.44 -20.85 21.60
CA ALA A 67 3.67 -21.15 20.40
C ALA A 67 2.22 -21.55 20.70
N ASN A 68 1.98 -22.29 21.78
CA ASN A 68 0.70 -22.96 22.02
C ASN A 68 -0.07 -22.46 23.25
N ARG A 69 0.60 -21.86 24.25
CA ARG A 69 -0.03 -21.44 25.52
C ARG A 69 -0.08 -19.92 25.69
N TRP A 70 0.98 -19.23 25.26
CA TRP A 70 1.20 -17.81 25.49
C TRP A 70 1.26 -17.00 24.19
N MET A 71 0.63 -17.50 23.13
CA MET A 71 0.65 -16.92 21.79
C MET A 71 -0.05 -15.55 21.68
N PHE A 72 -0.98 -15.25 22.59
CA PHE A 72 -1.81 -14.04 22.53
C PHE A 72 -1.18 -12.85 23.26
N HIS A 73 -1.55 -11.64 22.84
CA HIS A 73 -1.09 -10.35 23.37
C HIS A 73 -1.25 -10.22 24.89
N ALA A 74 -2.24 -10.87 25.50
CA ALA A 74 -2.43 -10.88 26.96
C ALA A 74 -1.25 -11.50 27.74
N TYR A 75 -0.37 -12.27 27.08
CA TYR A 75 0.73 -13.01 27.70
C TYR A 75 2.12 -12.35 27.55
N ILE A 76 2.17 -11.02 27.43
CA ILE A 76 3.45 -10.28 27.38
C ILE A 76 4.38 -10.59 28.55
N PRO A 77 3.92 -10.59 29.83
CA PRO A 77 4.82 -10.88 30.97
C PRO A 77 5.44 -12.28 30.90
N GLN A 78 4.67 -13.28 30.47
CA GLN A 78 5.12 -14.67 30.33
C GLN A 78 6.22 -14.77 29.27
N ARG A 79 5.98 -14.18 28.09
CA ARG A 79 6.94 -14.18 26.99
C ARG A 79 8.21 -13.42 27.36
N LEU A 80 8.09 -12.28 28.04
CA LEU A 80 9.24 -11.53 28.54
C LEU A 80 10.10 -12.36 29.51
N ASN A 81 9.48 -13.10 30.43
CA ASN A 81 10.21 -13.97 31.36
C ASN A 81 10.93 -15.11 30.63
N VAL A 82 10.34 -15.67 29.57
CA VAL A 82 11.03 -16.66 28.74
C VAL A 82 12.29 -16.07 28.10
N VAL A 83 12.22 -14.86 27.55
CA VAL A 83 13.39 -14.19 26.95
C VAL A 83 14.48 -13.93 28.00
N LYS A 84 14.11 -13.51 29.22
CA LYS A 84 15.06 -13.36 30.32
C LYS A 84 15.73 -14.68 30.71
N VAL A 85 14.98 -15.78 30.73
CA VAL A 85 15.55 -17.12 30.94
C VAL A 85 16.54 -17.46 29.81
N MET A 86 16.20 -17.16 28.55
CA MET A 86 17.11 -17.40 27.41
C MET A 86 18.41 -16.61 27.56
N ARG A 87 18.32 -15.33 27.97
CA ARG A 87 19.48 -14.48 28.23
C ARG A 87 20.39 -15.05 29.31
N GLU A 88 19.84 -15.53 30.43
CA GLU A 88 20.63 -16.14 31.51
C GLU A 88 21.24 -17.50 31.11
N ILE A 89 20.55 -18.29 30.28
CA ILE A 89 21.11 -19.52 29.71
C ILE A 89 22.33 -19.20 28.83
N ASN A 90 22.27 -18.08 28.09
CA ASN A 90 23.35 -17.55 27.25
C ASN A 90 24.03 -18.60 26.34
N HIS A 91 23.23 -19.33 25.57
CA HIS A 91 23.70 -20.42 24.70
C HIS A 91 23.05 -20.31 23.31
N LEU A 92 23.77 -20.68 22.24
CA LEU A 92 23.28 -20.58 20.86
C LEU A 92 21.95 -21.32 20.60
N ASP A 93 21.68 -22.41 21.33
CA ASP A 93 20.41 -23.15 21.24
C ASP A 93 19.18 -22.29 21.61
N THR A 94 19.37 -21.15 22.29
CA THR A 94 18.29 -20.21 22.64
C THR A 94 17.89 -19.29 21.47
N LEU A 95 18.75 -19.17 20.44
CA LEU A 95 18.57 -18.25 19.32
C LEU A 95 17.21 -18.36 18.62
N PRO A 96 16.61 -19.56 18.38
CA PRO A 96 15.30 -19.65 17.75
C PRO A 96 14.18 -18.91 18.51
N ILE A 97 14.19 -18.95 19.84
CA ILE A 97 13.24 -18.22 20.69
C ILE A 97 13.53 -16.72 20.63
N LEU A 98 14.80 -16.33 20.70
CA LEU A 98 15.20 -14.93 20.64
C LEU A 98 14.84 -14.29 19.28
N LYS A 99 15.09 -14.99 18.17
CA LYS A 99 14.65 -14.59 16.82
C LYS A 99 13.15 -14.36 16.75
N THR A 100 12.35 -15.33 17.19
CA THR A 100 10.88 -15.19 17.22
C THR A 100 10.46 -13.95 18.03
N SER A 101 11.16 -13.70 19.12
CA SER A 101 10.92 -12.58 20.03
C SER A 101 11.22 -11.20 19.42
N LEU A 102 12.01 -11.13 18.34
CA LEU A 102 12.24 -9.91 17.55
C LEU A 102 10.97 -9.41 16.82
N THR A 103 9.93 -10.23 16.72
CA THR A 103 8.64 -9.81 16.12
C THR A 103 7.61 -9.37 17.15
N PHE A 104 7.94 -9.48 18.44
CA PHE A 104 7.01 -9.21 19.52
C PHE A 104 6.92 -7.71 19.85
N GLU A 105 6.13 -7.40 20.88
CA GLU A 105 5.98 -6.08 21.46
C GLU A 105 7.34 -5.53 21.89
N GLN A 106 7.50 -4.20 21.87
CA GLN A 106 8.80 -3.54 22.04
C GLN A 106 9.53 -3.97 23.32
N SER A 107 8.83 -4.17 24.44
CA SER A 107 9.45 -4.60 25.71
C SER A 107 10.11 -5.97 25.62
N ILE A 108 9.55 -6.90 24.83
CA ILE A 108 10.12 -8.23 24.63
C ILE A 108 11.25 -8.17 23.61
N ARG A 109 11.08 -7.40 22.52
CA ARG A 109 12.14 -7.23 21.51
C ARG A 109 13.41 -6.66 22.09
N ILE A 110 13.34 -5.60 22.90
CA ILE A 110 14.53 -4.96 23.47
C ILE A 110 15.31 -5.97 24.31
N GLU A 111 14.63 -6.75 25.17
CA GLU A 111 15.26 -7.81 25.96
C GLU A 111 15.85 -8.91 25.06
N ALA A 112 15.18 -9.27 23.97
CA ALA A 112 15.68 -10.27 23.03
C ALA A 112 16.92 -9.78 22.28
N ILE A 113 16.97 -8.52 21.89
CA ILE A 113 18.14 -7.90 21.25
C ILE A 113 19.32 -7.91 22.23
N ASP A 114 19.09 -7.52 23.50
CA ASP A 114 20.12 -7.62 24.53
C ASP A 114 20.67 -9.05 24.66
N ALA A 115 19.77 -10.03 24.75
CA ALA A 115 20.16 -11.43 24.85
C ALA A 115 20.95 -11.89 23.62
N ILE A 116 20.54 -11.50 22.41
CA ILE A 116 21.23 -11.85 21.16
C ILE A 116 22.64 -11.27 21.12
N LEU A 117 22.81 -10.00 21.48
CA LEU A 117 24.12 -9.33 21.45
C LEU A 117 25.09 -9.87 22.52
N GLU A 118 24.58 -10.55 23.55
CA GLU A 118 25.38 -11.20 24.59
C GLU A 118 25.76 -12.65 24.27
N LEU A 119 25.16 -13.25 23.22
CA LEU A 119 25.40 -14.64 22.85
C LEU A 119 26.87 -14.87 22.46
N PRO A 120 27.56 -15.85 23.07
CA PRO A 120 28.91 -16.19 22.67
C PRO A 120 28.92 -16.80 21.26
N ASP A 121 29.97 -16.52 20.51
CA ASP A 121 30.26 -17.10 19.19
C ASP A 121 29.21 -16.84 18.09
N LEU A 122 28.28 -15.89 18.29
CA LEU A 122 27.31 -15.47 17.28
C LEU A 122 27.92 -14.42 16.34
N SER A 123 27.90 -14.69 15.03
CA SER A 123 28.18 -13.69 14.00
C SER A 123 26.93 -12.83 13.74
N ILE A 124 27.00 -11.55 14.07
CA ILE A 124 25.91 -10.60 13.80
C ILE A 124 25.63 -10.49 12.28
N PRO A 125 26.62 -10.33 11.39
CA PRO A 125 26.37 -10.34 9.95
C PRO A 125 25.64 -11.59 9.45
N GLU A 126 26.03 -12.79 9.89
CA GLU A 126 25.36 -14.04 9.51
C GLU A 126 23.91 -14.08 10.01
N LEU A 127 23.65 -13.62 11.24
CA LEU A 127 22.29 -13.52 11.77
C LEU A 127 21.43 -12.55 10.92
N PHE A 128 21.96 -11.40 10.51
CA PHE A 128 21.23 -10.46 9.65
C PHE A 128 20.84 -11.13 8.33
N VAL A 129 21.76 -11.84 7.68
CA VAL A 129 21.48 -12.61 6.46
C VAL A 129 20.42 -13.67 6.71
N GLU A 130 20.51 -14.42 7.81
CA GLU A 130 19.51 -15.42 8.18
C GLU A 130 18.10 -14.81 8.32
N LEU A 131 18.00 -13.67 9.02
CA LEU A 131 16.73 -12.98 9.25
C LEU A 131 16.13 -12.42 7.95
N LEU A 132 16.95 -11.90 7.04
CA LEU A 132 16.49 -11.35 5.76
C LEU A 132 15.93 -12.43 4.81
N ASN A 133 16.47 -13.65 4.88
CA ASN A 133 16.04 -14.80 4.09
C ASN A 133 14.78 -15.49 4.62
N ASP A 134 14.35 -15.16 5.84
CA ASP A 134 13.14 -15.73 6.42
C ASP A 134 11.87 -15.14 5.77
N GLN A 135 10.80 -15.93 5.78
CA GLN A 135 9.47 -15.48 5.40
C GLN A 135 8.85 -14.55 6.45
N VAL A 136 9.31 -14.69 7.70
CA VAL A 136 8.95 -13.78 8.79
C VAL A 136 9.64 -12.42 8.58
N ASP A 137 8.87 -11.34 8.71
CA ASP A 137 9.42 -9.99 8.71
C ASP A 137 9.96 -9.60 10.08
N TYR A 138 11.30 -9.51 10.17
CA TYR A 138 12.03 -9.09 11.37
C TYR A 138 12.53 -7.63 11.31
N GLN A 139 12.13 -6.85 10.29
CA GLN A 139 12.74 -5.55 10.00
C GLN A 139 12.71 -4.60 11.21
N VAL A 140 11.61 -4.57 11.97
CA VAL A 140 11.52 -3.74 13.20
C VAL A 140 12.59 -4.12 14.21
N GLY A 141 12.78 -5.42 14.48
CA GLY A 141 13.81 -5.91 15.39
C GLY A 141 15.22 -5.66 14.86
N GLN A 142 15.45 -5.81 13.56
CA GLN A 142 16.74 -5.53 12.92
C GLN A 142 17.11 -4.04 13.00
N LEU A 143 16.16 -3.12 12.77
CA LEU A 143 16.39 -1.67 12.93
C LEU A 143 16.75 -1.31 14.36
N GLU A 144 16.03 -1.86 15.35
CA GLU A 144 16.35 -1.65 16.77
C GLU A 144 17.72 -2.23 17.14
N MET A 145 18.10 -3.37 16.58
CA MET A 145 19.42 -3.99 16.78
C MET A 145 20.55 -3.14 16.17
N LEU A 146 20.39 -2.62 14.95
CA LEU A 146 21.36 -1.69 14.33
C LEU A 146 21.56 -0.42 15.16
N ARG A 147 20.47 0.16 15.69
CA ARG A 147 20.55 1.32 16.59
C ARG A 147 21.32 1.00 17.86
N LYS A 148 21.05 -0.16 18.46
CA LYS A 148 21.73 -0.59 19.68
C LYS A 148 23.23 -0.82 19.47
N LEU A 149 23.60 -1.42 18.34
CA LEU A 149 25.01 -1.58 17.95
C LEU A 149 25.71 -0.22 17.80
N PHE A 150 25.04 0.75 17.18
CA PHE A 150 25.54 2.12 17.07
C PHE A 150 25.71 2.79 18.45
N ASP A 151 24.72 2.69 19.33
CA ASP A 151 24.74 3.31 20.66
C ASP A 151 25.82 2.70 21.59
N GLN A 152 26.26 1.46 21.30
CA GLN A 152 27.27 0.72 22.07
C GLN A 152 28.68 0.77 21.44
N ASP A 153 28.93 1.69 20.51
CA ASP A 153 30.23 1.87 19.82
C ASP A 153 30.75 0.61 19.10
N HIS A 154 29.86 -0.29 18.65
CA HIS A 154 30.26 -1.38 17.76
C HIS A 154 30.63 -0.82 16.38
N ASP A 155 31.53 -1.51 15.66
CA ASP A 155 31.91 -1.14 14.30
C ASP A 155 30.79 -1.49 13.31
N LEU A 156 29.75 -0.65 13.28
CA LEU A 156 28.58 -0.83 12.43
C LEU A 156 28.95 -0.87 10.95
N ILE A 157 29.97 -0.10 10.53
CA ILE A 157 30.42 -0.08 9.14
C ILE A 157 31.03 -1.43 8.76
N ALA A 158 31.85 -2.01 9.63
CA ALA A 158 32.37 -3.36 9.40
C ALA A 158 31.23 -4.41 9.36
N ILE A 159 30.25 -4.33 10.26
CA ILE A 159 29.09 -5.25 10.27
C ILE A 159 28.30 -5.14 8.96
N LEU A 160 28.03 -3.92 8.48
CA LEU A 160 27.33 -3.69 7.23
C LEU A 160 28.15 -4.18 6.02
N ASP A 161 29.44 -3.87 5.95
CA ASP A 161 30.31 -4.31 4.86
C ASP A 161 30.42 -5.85 4.80
N GLU A 162 30.55 -6.51 5.94
CA GLU A 162 30.55 -7.98 6.02
C GLU A 162 29.19 -8.56 5.63
N THR A 163 28.08 -7.94 6.06
CA THR A 163 26.73 -8.35 5.64
C THR A 163 26.56 -8.22 4.13
N PHE A 164 27.07 -7.14 3.51
CA PHE A 164 27.08 -6.98 2.05
C PHE A 164 27.89 -8.06 1.36
N ALA A 165 29.07 -8.40 1.89
CA ALA A 165 29.92 -9.44 1.34
C ALA A 165 29.24 -10.82 1.39
N LEU A 166 28.60 -11.16 2.51
CA LEU A 166 27.81 -12.38 2.66
C LEU A 166 26.63 -12.40 1.69
N LEU A 167 25.87 -11.30 1.60
CA LEU A 167 24.76 -11.14 0.66
C LEU A 167 25.16 -11.15 -0.81
N ALA A 168 26.44 -10.91 -1.12
CA ALA A 168 26.93 -10.99 -2.48
C ALA A 168 27.46 -12.37 -2.85
N ALA A 169 27.92 -13.15 -1.86
CA ALA A 169 28.55 -14.45 -2.05
C ALA A 169 27.53 -15.53 -2.48
N ASP A 170 26.29 -15.47 -1.99
CA ASP A 170 25.23 -16.36 -2.47
C ASP A 170 24.38 -15.67 -3.55
N SER A 171 23.89 -16.45 -4.51
CA SER A 171 22.91 -15.99 -5.49
C SER A 171 21.53 -15.84 -4.83
N PHE A 172 21.32 -14.78 -4.06
CA PHE A 172 20.07 -14.55 -3.33
C PHE A 172 18.90 -14.19 -4.24
N GLU A 173 17.69 -14.46 -3.75
CA GLU A 173 16.46 -14.01 -4.38
C GLU A 173 16.37 -12.47 -4.34
N PRO A 174 15.89 -11.81 -5.42
CA PRO A 174 15.75 -10.35 -5.48
C PRO A 174 15.03 -9.73 -4.27
N ALA A 175 14.04 -10.43 -3.70
CA ALA A 175 13.28 -9.94 -2.54
C ALA A 175 14.15 -9.75 -1.28
N VAL A 176 15.18 -10.59 -1.09
CA VAL A 176 16.10 -10.49 0.06
C VAL A 176 16.94 -9.23 -0.07
N VAL A 177 17.43 -8.96 -1.28
CA VAL A 177 18.22 -7.75 -1.60
C VAL A 177 17.39 -6.49 -1.39
N ASP A 178 16.11 -6.50 -1.77
CA ASP A 178 15.20 -5.38 -1.55
C ASP A 178 14.92 -5.13 -0.06
N LYS A 179 14.70 -6.20 0.74
CA LYS A 179 14.58 -6.09 2.20
C LYS A 179 15.82 -5.48 2.84
N THR A 180 17.02 -5.86 2.39
CA THR A 180 18.27 -5.29 2.88
C THR A 180 18.37 -3.80 2.54
N ALA A 181 18.09 -3.44 1.28
CA ALA A 181 18.09 -2.06 0.84
C ALA A 181 17.10 -1.18 1.64
N ASP A 182 15.90 -1.70 1.89
CA ASP A 182 14.87 -1.03 2.69
C ASP A 182 15.29 -0.89 4.16
N LEU A 183 15.89 -1.92 4.75
CA LEU A 183 16.45 -1.88 6.10
C LEU A 183 17.51 -0.78 6.26
N ILE A 184 18.45 -0.69 5.32
CA ILE A 184 19.52 0.32 5.32
C ILE A 184 18.92 1.72 5.16
N ALA A 185 18.02 1.90 4.19
CA ALA A 185 17.39 3.18 3.94
C ALA A 185 16.62 3.68 5.17
N HIS A 186 15.81 2.81 5.80
CA HIS A 186 15.10 3.13 7.05
C HIS A 186 16.03 3.42 8.23
N PHE A 187 17.16 2.72 8.35
CA PHE A 187 18.16 3.03 9.38
C PHE A 187 18.74 4.44 9.22
N ILE A 188 18.99 4.89 7.98
CA ILE A 188 19.55 6.21 7.67
C ILE A 188 18.54 7.33 7.97
N ILE A 189 17.27 7.16 7.57
CA ILE A 189 16.26 8.24 7.63
C ILE A 189 15.51 8.34 8.95
N GLU A 190 15.34 7.23 9.68
CA GLU A 190 14.58 7.26 10.91
C GLU A 190 15.47 7.84 12.02
N ASP A 191 15.17 9.10 12.38
CA ASP A 191 15.91 9.92 13.36
C ASP A 191 16.42 9.06 14.54
N LYS A 192 17.74 9.08 14.75
CA LYS A 192 18.40 8.41 15.89
C LYS A 192 17.99 8.99 17.23
N LYS A 193 17.17 10.03 17.25
CA LYS A 193 16.47 10.47 18.46
C LYS A 193 15.53 9.36 18.90
N VAL A 194 16.05 8.52 19.79
CA VAL A 194 15.25 7.70 20.69
C VAL A 194 14.19 8.60 21.30
N VAL A 195 12.96 8.56 20.78
CA VAL A 195 11.81 9.01 21.54
C VAL A 195 11.65 7.93 22.59
N VAL A 196 12.38 8.07 23.69
CA VAL A 196 12.06 7.35 24.92
C VAL A 196 10.63 7.80 25.23
N PRO A 197 9.60 6.94 25.09
CA PRO A 197 8.27 7.32 25.52
C PRO A 197 8.42 7.75 26.97
N ALA A 198 7.95 8.97 27.31
CA ALA A 198 8.17 9.57 28.62
C ALA A 198 7.88 8.54 29.71
N GLN A 199 8.95 7.96 30.26
CA GLN A 199 8.82 6.95 31.30
C GLN A 199 8.14 7.67 32.46
N LYS A 200 7.02 7.13 32.96
CA LYS A 200 6.36 7.72 34.15
C LYS A 200 7.41 7.74 35.25
N VAL A 201 7.96 8.91 35.53
CA VAL A 201 9.03 9.09 36.53
C VAL A 201 8.47 8.64 37.88
N THR A 202 8.93 7.50 38.35
CA THR A 202 8.56 6.99 39.67
C THR A 202 9.47 7.59 40.73
N ARG A 203 9.02 7.58 41.98
CA ARG A 203 9.78 8.11 43.11
C ARG A 203 11.08 7.32 43.34
N GLU A 204 11.12 6.02 43.04
CA GLU A 204 12.34 5.20 43.06
C GLU A 204 13.39 5.69 42.06
N MET A 205 13.00 6.00 40.82
CA MET A 205 13.95 6.44 39.78
C MET A 205 14.62 7.76 40.13
N ILE A 206 13.87 8.70 40.74
CA ILE A 206 14.42 9.97 41.25
C ILE A 206 15.44 9.71 42.37
N LEU A 207 15.14 8.76 43.26
CA LEU A 207 16.02 8.40 44.38
C LEU A 207 17.30 7.71 43.90
N GLN A 208 17.21 6.82 42.90
CA GLN A 208 18.40 6.22 42.30
C GLN A 208 19.24 7.22 41.52
N ALA A 209 18.61 8.14 40.77
CA ALA A 209 19.33 9.21 40.08
C ALA A 209 20.06 10.14 41.07
N LEU A 210 19.43 10.48 42.21
CA LEU A 210 20.06 11.25 43.29
C LEU A 210 21.22 10.50 43.96
N LEU A 211 21.11 9.18 44.11
CA LEU A 211 22.18 8.35 44.67
C LEU A 211 23.36 8.19 43.69
N ALA A 212 23.09 8.02 42.39
CA ALA A 212 24.11 7.95 41.35
C ALA A 212 24.87 9.29 41.21
N GLN A 213 24.15 10.41 41.30
CA GLN A 213 24.74 11.75 41.30
C GLN A 213 25.63 12.03 42.53
N GLN A 214 25.37 11.36 43.66
CA GLN A 214 26.23 11.43 44.85
C GLN A 214 27.49 10.54 44.76
N GLN A 215 27.53 9.59 43.83
CA GLN A 215 28.60 8.59 43.73
C GLN A 215 29.54 8.78 42.53
N ALA A 216 29.16 9.59 41.54
CA ALA A 216 30.02 9.84 40.37
C ALA A 216 31.18 10.78 40.70
N LYS A 217 32.40 10.24 40.73
CA LYS A 217 33.62 11.03 40.46
C LYS A 217 33.74 11.18 38.94
N GLU A 218 33.65 12.40 38.45
CA GLU A 218 33.91 12.74 37.05
C GLU A 218 35.40 12.53 36.75
N GLU A 219 35.73 11.44 36.06
CA GLU A 219 36.93 11.38 35.23
C GLU A 219 36.60 11.99 33.86
N PRO A 220 37.45 12.84 33.29
CA PRO A 220 37.21 13.41 31.97
C PRO A 220 37.31 12.27 30.94
N GLN A 221 36.18 11.82 30.42
CA GLN A 221 36.14 11.05 29.19
C GLN A 221 36.59 11.99 28.06
N GLU A 222 37.61 11.60 27.31
CA GLU A 222 37.90 12.23 26.02
C GLU A 222 36.65 12.10 25.16
N GLU A 223 35.93 13.21 24.96
CA GLU A 223 34.85 13.29 23.97
C GLU A 223 35.47 13.02 22.60
N LYS A 224 35.39 11.76 22.13
CA LYS A 224 35.57 11.47 20.71
C LYS A 224 34.55 12.30 19.95
N GLU A 225 35.00 13.02 18.92
CA GLU A 225 34.06 13.69 18.01
C GLU A 225 33.04 12.66 17.52
N PRO A 226 31.74 12.96 17.59
CA PRO A 226 30.70 12.01 17.20
C PRO A 226 30.87 11.67 15.71
N ILE A 227 31.05 10.38 15.41
CA ILE A 227 31.12 9.89 14.04
C ILE A 227 29.75 10.10 13.39
N ASP A 228 29.73 10.80 12.26
CA ASP A 228 28.55 10.87 11.41
C ASP A 228 28.40 9.54 10.66
N ILE A 229 27.65 8.60 11.25
CA ILE A 229 27.47 7.28 10.65
C ILE A 229 26.85 7.35 9.26
N ASN A 230 25.99 8.35 9.00
CA ASN A 230 25.27 8.43 7.74
C ASN A 230 26.27 8.79 6.63
N ALA A 231 27.22 9.69 6.93
CA ALA A 231 28.33 9.99 6.04
C ALA A 231 29.23 8.76 5.77
N GLU A 232 29.51 7.94 6.78
CA GLU A 232 30.30 6.71 6.58
C GLU A 232 29.54 5.64 5.78
N ILE A 233 28.23 5.49 6.00
CA ILE A 233 27.38 4.61 5.18
C ILE A 233 27.33 5.09 3.73
N PHE A 234 27.24 6.42 3.50
CA PHE A 234 27.27 6.96 2.15
C PHE A 234 28.58 6.66 1.45
N LYS A 235 29.72 6.84 2.13
CA LYS A 235 31.05 6.45 1.59
C LYS A 235 31.12 4.96 1.26
N LEU A 236 30.57 4.10 2.12
CA LEU A 236 30.50 2.66 1.86
C LEU A 236 29.70 2.38 0.59
N LEU A 237 28.50 2.96 0.45
CA LEU A 237 27.65 2.80 -0.73
C LEU A 237 28.31 3.33 -2.01
N GLU A 238 28.97 4.50 -1.97
CA GLU A 238 29.73 5.04 -3.10
C GLU A 238 30.87 4.11 -3.54
N ALA A 239 31.60 3.56 -2.56
CA ALA A 239 32.64 2.58 -2.83
C ALA A 239 32.08 1.33 -3.50
N LYS A 240 30.97 0.77 -2.98
CA LYS A 240 30.31 -0.42 -3.54
C LYS A 240 29.70 -0.20 -4.93
N ILE A 241 29.21 1.00 -5.22
CA ILE A 241 28.73 1.36 -6.58
C ILE A 241 29.91 1.36 -7.57
N SER A 242 31.08 1.81 -7.12
CA SER A 242 32.30 1.91 -7.93
C SER A 242 33.01 0.56 -8.15
N GLU A 243 32.66 -0.49 -7.38
CA GLU A 243 33.18 -1.85 -7.58
C GLU A 243 32.66 -2.44 -8.92
N SER A 244 33.53 -3.14 -9.65
CA SER A 244 33.21 -3.62 -11.00
C SER A 244 32.40 -4.92 -10.98
N GLN A 245 31.11 -4.80 -11.30
CA GLN A 245 30.11 -5.83 -11.62
C GLN A 245 29.83 -6.92 -10.58
N GLY A 246 28.55 -7.29 -10.44
CA GLY A 246 28.08 -8.36 -9.57
C GLY A 246 26.99 -7.93 -8.59
N SER A 247 26.65 -8.84 -7.68
CA SER A 247 25.60 -8.72 -6.65
C SER A 247 25.84 -7.59 -5.65
N VAL A 248 27.11 -7.29 -5.31
CA VAL A 248 27.48 -6.17 -4.40
C VAL A 248 27.02 -4.82 -4.96
N GLN A 249 27.36 -4.55 -6.23
CA GLN A 249 26.98 -3.31 -6.91
C GLN A 249 25.44 -3.19 -6.99
N ALA A 250 24.74 -4.29 -7.29
CA ALA A 250 23.28 -4.33 -7.36
C ALA A 250 22.63 -3.96 -6.01
N LEU A 251 23.14 -4.48 -4.89
CA LEU A 251 22.63 -4.17 -3.55
C LEU A 251 22.87 -2.70 -3.17
N ALA A 252 24.04 -2.15 -3.50
CA ALA A 252 24.34 -0.74 -3.24
C ALA A 252 23.44 0.20 -4.07
N LEU A 253 23.24 -0.11 -5.36
CA LEU A 253 22.32 0.63 -6.24
C LEU A 253 20.88 0.58 -5.73
N ARG A 254 20.41 -0.59 -5.27
CA ARG A 254 19.07 -0.74 -4.65
C ARG A 254 18.94 0.06 -3.37
N SER A 255 19.96 0.04 -2.52
CA SER A 255 19.98 0.82 -1.26
C SER A 255 19.88 2.32 -1.53
N VAL A 256 20.66 2.83 -2.49
CA VAL A 256 20.60 4.25 -2.88
C VAL A 256 19.26 4.59 -3.54
N GLY A 257 18.74 3.74 -4.44
CA GLY A 257 17.43 3.95 -5.05
C GLY A 257 16.30 3.98 -4.02
N ARG A 258 16.34 3.07 -3.04
CA ARG A 258 15.34 3.01 -1.97
C ARG A 258 15.42 4.21 -1.03
N LEU A 259 16.63 4.64 -0.71
CA LEU A 259 16.84 5.87 0.06
C LEU A 259 16.29 7.08 -0.71
N ALA A 260 16.50 7.15 -2.03
CA ALA A 260 15.96 8.23 -2.86
C ALA A 260 14.43 8.26 -2.90
N ASP A 261 13.77 7.10 -3.02
CA ASP A 261 12.31 6.99 -2.91
C ASP A 261 11.79 7.59 -1.60
N LEU A 262 12.42 7.23 -0.48
CA LEU A 262 12.00 7.68 0.85
C LEU A 262 12.29 9.16 1.07
N VAL A 263 13.48 9.65 0.69
CA VAL A 263 13.87 11.07 0.80
C VAL A 263 12.89 11.94 0.01
N ARG A 264 12.58 11.57 -1.24
CA ARG A 264 11.63 12.31 -2.07
C ARG A 264 10.22 12.22 -1.51
N GLY A 265 9.73 11.01 -1.23
CA GLY A 265 8.36 10.78 -0.77
C GLY A 265 8.06 11.44 0.58
N LEU A 266 9.01 11.45 1.51
CA LEU A 266 8.86 12.10 2.83
C LEU A 266 9.32 13.57 2.83
N GLU A 267 9.77 14.09 1.68
CA GLU A 267 10.33 15.44 1.51
C GLU A 267 11.42 15.72 2.56
N LEU A 268 12.36 14.80 2.77
CA LEU A 268 13.42 14.95 3.76
C LEU A 268 14.41 16.05 3.36
N GLY A 269 14.96 16.75 4.36
CA GLY A 269 15.81 17.92 4.15
C GLY A 269 17.23 17.59 3.66
N SER A 270 18.05 18.65 3.49
CA SER A 270 19.43 18.58 2.95
C SER A 270 20.40 17.71 3.75
N GLU A 271 20.04 17.31 4.98
CA GLU A 271 20.81 16.36 5.78
C GLU A 271 20.88 14.95 5.16
N HIS A 272 19.99 14.66 4.20
CA HIS A 272 19.99 13.44 3.39
C HIS A 272 20.35 13.73 1.92
N ASN A 273 21.28 14.66 1.65
CA ASN A 273 21.62 15.03 0.27
C ASN A 273 22.23 13.85 -0.51
N LEU A 274 21.48 13.37 -1.52
CA LEU A 274 21.86 12.25 -2.37
C LEU A 274 22.60 12.66 -3.66
N GLU A 275 22.80 13.96 -3.90
CA GLU A 275 23.48 14.47 -5.10
C GLU A 275 24.93 13.96 -5.23
N GLY A 276 25.58 13.58 -4.11
CA GLY A 276 26.92 12.99 -4.12
C GLY A 276 27.01 11.70 -4.93
N PHE A 277 25.92 10.94 -5.03
CA PHE A 277 25.88 9.68 -5.77
C PHE A 277 25.79 9.86 -7.29
N VAL A 278 25.43 11.06 -7.79
CA VAL A 278 25.11 11.29 -9.21
C VAL A 278 26.23 10.87 -10.16
N PRO A 279 27.50 11.27 -9.96
CA PRO A 279 28.57 10.90 -10.89
C PRO A 279 28.77 9.37 -10.98
N GLY A 280 28.69 8.67 -9.83
CA GLY A 280 28.81 7.21 -9.78
C GLY A 280 27.66 6.51 -10.48
N LEU A 281 26.43 6.96 -10.22
CA LEU A 281 25.24 6.40 -10.86
C LEU A 281 25.22 6.64 -12.38
N VAL A 282 25.60 7.83 -12.84
CA VAL A 282 25.71 8.13 -14.28
C VAL A 282 26.78 7.25 -14.93
N ALA A 283 27.94 7.06 -14.28
CA ALA A 283 28.99 6.17 -14.77
C ALA A 283 28.50 4.73 -14.95
N VAL A 284 27.69 4.21 -14.02
CA VAL A 284 27.07 2.88 -14.13
C VAL A 284 26.06 2.85 -15.29
N LEU A 285 25.19 3.87 -15.38
CA LEU A 285 24.10 3.98 -16.37
C LEU A 285 24.61 3.96 -17.82
N VAL A 286 25.65 4.75 -18.12
CA VAL A 286 26.14 4.96 -19.49
C VAL A 286 27.17 3.91 -19.92
N ASN A 287 27.73 3.14 -18.99
CA ASN A 287 28.67 2.08 -19.32
C ASN A 287 27.95 0.88 -19.94
N ALA A 288 28.12 0.70 -21.25
CA ALA A 288 27.52 -0.39 -22.02
C ALA A 288 28.04 -1.79 -21.61
N GLU A 289 29.17 -1.88 -20.92
CA GLU A 289 29.67 -3.15 -20.40
C GLU A 289 28.93 -3.60 -19.14
N THR A 290 28.31 -2.68 -18.40
CA THR A 290 27.53 -2.96 -17.18
C THR A 290 26.30 -3.82 -17.49
N GLU A 291 26.03 -4.81 -16.65
CA GLU A 291 24.80 -5.61 -16.72
C GLU A 291 23.55 -4.72 -16.78
N THR A 292 22.62 -5.04 -17.71
CA THR A 292 21.39 -4.28 -17.93
C THR A 292 20.59 -4.01 -16.65
N ASN A 293 20.54 -4.98 -15.73
CA ASN A 293 19.85 -4.83 -14.45
C ASN A 293 20.50 -3.74 -13.57
N ASN A 294 21.84 -3.71 -13.46
CA ASN A 294 22.52 -2.67 -12.70
C ASN A 294 22.38 -1.29 -13.35
N ARG A 295 22.36 -1.22 -14.69
CA ARG A 295 22.04 0.02 -15.41
C ARG A 295 20.63 0.51 -15.09
N LEU A 296 19.65 -0.39 -15.03
CA LEU A 296 18.27 -0.07 -14.67
C LEU A 296 18.14 0.38 -13.21
N LEU A 297 18.85 -0.27 -12.27
CA LEU A 297 18.88 0.15 -10.87
C LEU A 297 19.49 1.54 -10.71
N ALA A 298 20.59 1.83 -11.41
CA ALA A 298 21.19 3.16 -11.44
C ALA A 298 20.24 4.20 -12.05
N ALA A 299 19.54 3.85 -13.13
CA ALA A 299 18.54 4.70 -13.76
C ALA A 299 17.40 5.05 -12.80
N ARG A 300 16.84 4.05 -12.09
CA ARG A 300 15.77 4.26 -11.11
C ARG A 300 16.22 5.10 -9.91
N ALA A 301 17.45 4.91 -9.42
CA ALA A 301 18.01 5.77 -8.39
C ALA A 301 18.16 7.22 -8.88
N LEU A 302 18.71 7.43 -10.08
CA LEU A 302 18.85 8.76 -10.68
C LEU A 302 17.50 9.43 -10.95
N GLU A 303 16.49 8.67 -11.37
CA GLU A 303 15.13 9.14 -11.59
C GLU A 303 14.56 9.84 -10.35
N GLN A 304 14.88 9.34 -9.16
CA GLN A 304 14.37 9.85 -7.90
C GLN A 304 15.22 10.99 -7.31
N ILE A 305 16.52 11.03 -7.60
CA ILE A 305 17.45 12.04 -7.06
C ILE A 305 17.53 13.28 -7.98
N VAL A 306 17.55 13.08 -9.30
CA VAL A 306 18.19 14.01 -10.25
C VAL A 306 17.32 14.47 -11.43
N PRO A 307 15.98 14.61 -11.35
CA PRO A 307 15.21 15.04 -12.51
C PRO A 307 15.65 16.40 -13.09
N HIS A 308 16.52 17.16 -12.40
CA HIS A 308 17.02 18.47 -12.83
C HIS A 308 18.55 18.62 -12.90
N SER A 309 19.40 17.58 -12.74
CA SER A 309 20.84 17.80 -13.01
C SER A 309 21.16 17.72 -14.50
N PRO A 310 21.92 18.69 -15.04
CA PRO A 310 22.27 18.70 -16.46
C PRO A 310 23.01 17.43 -16.92
N GLU A 311 23.86 16.85 -16.08
CA GLU A 311 24.61 15.64 -16.40
C GLU A 311 23.69 14.42 -16.56
N ALA A 312 22.78 14.23 -15.60
CA ALA A 312 21.82 13.13 -15.66
C ALA A 312 20.82 13.31 -16.81
N VAL A 313 20.30 14.52 -16.99
CA VAL A 313 19.38 14.84 -18.10
C VAL A 313 20.02 14.57 -19.46
N ALA A 314 21.29 14.94 -19.64
CA ALA A 314 22.02 14.64 -20.86
C ALA A 314 22.17 13.13 -21.09
N ALA A 315 22.55 12.37 -20.04
CA ALA A 315 22.69 10.91 -20.12
C ALA A 315 21.37 10.22 -20.50
N PHE A 316 20.24 10.63 -19.89
CA PHE A 316 18.93 10.07 -20.21
C PHE A 316 18.44 10.46 -21.60
N ALA A 317 18.68 11.70 -22.04
CA ALA A 317 18.30 12.11 -23.38
C ALA A 317 19.03 11.29 -24.46
N GLU A 318 20.32 11.03 -24.28
CA GLU A 318 21.08 10.14 -25.18
C GLU A 318 20.51 8.71 -25.18
N LEU A 319 20.19 8.16 -24.00
CA LEU A 319 19.60 6.83 -23.87
C LEU A 319 18.22 6.70 -24.52
N LEU A 320 17.37 7.73 -24.38
CA LEU A 320 16.03 7.76 -24.93
C LEU A 320 16.05 7.52 -26.45
N PHE A 321 16.98 8.19 -27.14
CA PHE A 321 17.10 8.10 -28.58
C PHE A 321 18.08 7.01 -29.04
N ALA A 322 18.85 6.33 -28.18
CA ALA A 322 19.76 5.28 -28.64
C ALA A 322 19.00 4.05 -29.21
N THR A 323 19.56 3.45 -30.28
CA THR A 323 18.92 2.36 -31.06
C THR A 323 18.77 1.07 -30.27
N ASP A 324 19.76 0.73 -29.44
CA ASP A 324 19.84 -0.54 -28.72
C ASP A 324 19.52 -0.41 -27.22
N THR A 325 18.73 0.60 -26.84
CA THR A 325 18.29 0.79 -25.45
C THR A 325 17.19 -0.19 -25.08
N ASP A 326 17.34 -0.83 -23.93
CA ASP A 326 16.32 -1.66 -23.29
C ASP A 326 15.02 -0.87 -23.06
N ALA A 327 13.86 -1.53 -23.18
CA ALA A 327 12.55 -0.86 -23.13
C ALA A 327 12.28 -0.20 -21.77
N GLU A 328 12.62 -0.87 -20.66
CA GLU A 328 12.47 -0.32 -19.31
C GLU A 328 13.37 0.89 -19.09
N LEU A 329 14.61 0.80 -19.60
CA LEU A 329 15.56 1.90 -19.49
C LEU A 329 15.10 3.12 -20.32
N ARG A 330 14.51 2.88 -21.49
CA ARG A 330 13.93 3.93 -22.34
C ARG A 330 12.69 4.56 -21.69
N LEU A 331 11.88 3.78 -20.97
CA LEU A 331 10.77 4.29 -20.17
C LEU A 331 11.27 5.21 -19.05
N VAL A 332 12.27 4.79 -18.25
CA VAL A 332 12.87 5.67 -17.23
C VAL A 332 13.42 6.96 -17.87
N ALA A 333 14.11 6.83 -19.00
CA ALA A 333 14.68 7.96 -19.73
C ALA A 333 13.63 8.99 -20.17
N VAL A 334 12.49 8.55 -20.73
CA VAL A 334 11.45 9.48 -21.15
C VAL A 334 10.82 10.21 -19.96
N ARG A 335 10.64 9.56 -18.80
CA ARG A 335 10.09 10.20 -17.60
C ARG A 335 11.00 11.29 -17.05
N VAL A 336 12.30 11.03 -17.04
CA VAL A 336 13.30 12.03 -16.61
C VAL A 336 13.35 13.19 -17.59
N VAL A 337 13.39 12.92 -18.90
CA VAL A 337 13.41 13.96 -19.94
C VAL A 337 12.14 14.82 -19.91
N GLU A 338 10.97 14.20 -19.73
CA GLU A 338 9.68 14.87 -19.54
C GLU A 338 9.72 15.79 -18.31
N THR A 339 10.08 15.24 -17.14
CA THR A 339 10.08 15.98 -15.86
C THR A 339 11.14 17.09 -15.82
N ALA A 340 12.25 16.91 -16.54
CA ALA A 340 13.28 17.93 -16.68
C ALA A 340 12.78 19.19 -17.41
N GLY A 341 11.71 19.07 -18.20
CA GLY A 341 11.05 20.17 -18.89
C GLY A 341 12.03 20.99 -19.72
N THR A 342 12.12 22.30 -19.45
CA THR A 342 12.99 23.23 -20.19
C THR A 342 14.47 22.86 -20.12
N SER A 343 14.92 22.16 -19.08
CA SER A 343 16.32 21.72 -18.94
C SER A 343 16.70 20.65 -19.97
N ALA A 344 15.73 19.87 -20.49
CA ALA A 344 15.95 18.89 -21.54
C ALA A 344 15.79 19.46 -22.96
N LEU A 345 15.36 20.72 -23.11
CA LEU A 345 14.93 21.28 -24.39
C LEU A 345 16.03 21.29 -25.46
N ALA A 346 17.27 21.58 -25.06
CA ALA A 346 18.41 21.55 -25.96
C ALA A 346 18.64 20.15 -26.55
N HIS A 347 18.45 19.09 -25.75
CA HIS A 347 18.60 17.71 -26.19
C HIS A 347 17.43 17.25 -27.06
N LEU A 348 16.20 17.65 -26.72
CA LEU A 348 15.01 17.39 -27.53
C LEU A 348 15.13 18.04 -28.91
N LYS A 349 15.61 19.29 -28.98
CA LYS A 349 15.91 19.97 -30.25
C LYS A 349 16.96 19.24 -31.07
N ALA A 350 18.07 18.84 -30.44
CA ALA A 350 19.16 18.16 -31.12
C ALA A 350 18.74 16.80 -31.71
N ASN A 351 17.72 16.15 -31.14
CA ASN A 351 17.22 14.85 -31.56
C ASN A 351 15.81 14.92 -32.19
N PHE A 352 15.33 16.10 -32.57
CA PHE A 352 13.94 16.29 -32.98
C PHE A 352 13.53 15.40 -34.17
N ASP A 353 14.41 15.26 -35.16
CA ASP A 353 14.18 14.40 -36.34
C ASP A 353 13.93 12.92 -35.97
N ARG A 354 14.36 12.51 -34.77
CA ARG A 354 14.26 11.15 -34.25
C ARG A 354 13.02 10.93 -33.39
N LEU A 355 12.23 11.97 -33.10
CA LEU A 355 10.98 11.83 -32.34
C LEU A 355 10.00 10.88 -33.03
N ALA A 356 9.97 10.88 -34.37
CA ALA A 356 9.15 9.98 -35.15
C ALA A 356 9.59 8.50 -35.05
N GLU A 357 10.83 8.23 -34.62
CA GLU A 357 11.35 6.88 -34.41
C GLU A 357 10.90 6.28 -33.06
N LEU A 358 10.48 7.12 -32.11
CA LEU A 358 9.97 6.68 -30.82
C LEU A 358 8.63 5.98 -30.98
N GLU A 359 8.39 4.98 -30.13
CA GLU A 359 7.05 4.41 -29.95
C GLU A 359 6.04 5.51 -29.58
N PRO A 360 4.78 5.43 -30.06
CA PRO A 360 3.79 6.49 -29.85
C PRO A 360 3.65 6.91 -28.38
N ALA A 361 3.56 5.96 -27.45
CA ALA A 361 3.41 6.27 -26.02
C ALA A 361 4.57 7.12 -25.46
N LEU A 362 5.81 6.81 -25.84
CA LEU A 362 6.99 7.60 -25.45
C LEU A 362 6.97 8.99 -26.09
N ARG A 363 6.54 9.10 -27.35
CA ARG A 363 6.44 10.38 -28.06
C ARG A 363 5.38 11.29 -27.46
N TRP A 364 4.19 10.77 -27.17
CA TRP A 364 3.09 11.49 -26.53
C TRP A 364 3.46 11.98 -25.13
N ARG A 365 4.27 11.22 -24.40
CA ARG A 365 4.79 11.64 -23.10
C ARG A 365 5.69 12.88 -23.16
N LEU A 366 6.34 13.15 -24.30
CA LEU A 366 7.12 14.38 -24.52
C LEU A 366 6.29 15.57 -24.99
N ALA A 367 4.98 15.40 -25.26
CA ALA A 367 4.13 16.44 -25.85
C ALA A 367 4.08 17.70 -24.97
N GLY A 368 3.91 17.54 -23.66
CA GLY A 368 3.88 18.65 -22.69
C GLY A 368 5.19 19.45 -22.68
N ALA A 369 6.33 18.76 -22.61
CA ALA A 369 7.65 19.39 -22.65
C ALA A 369 7.89 20.18 -23.95
N LEU A 370 7.44 19.65 -25.09
CA LEU A 370 7.56 20.31 -26.39
C LEU A 370 6.59 21.50 -26.54
N ALA A 371 5.35 21.39 -26.06
CA ALA A 371 4.40 22.49 -26.06
C ALA A 371 4.88 23.65 -25.18
N ASN A 372 5.34 23.34 -23.95
CA ASN A 372 5.96 24.30 -23.03
C ASN A 372 7.19 24.97 -23.66
N GLY A 373 8.09 24.18 -24.25
CA GLY A 373 9.27 24.69 -24.94
C GLY A 373 8.95 25.58 -26.13
N ALA A 374 7.94 25.22 -26.93
CA ALA A 374 7.53 25.96 -28.12
C ALA A 374 6.89 27.32 -27.80
N LYS A 375 6.26 27.49 -26.63
CA LYS A 375 5.83 28.82 -26.13
C LYS A 375 7.01 29.75 -25.85
N ALA A 376 8.17 29.20 -25.49
CA ALA A 376 9.38 29.98 -25.24
C ALA A 376 10.28 30.15 -26.47
N ASP A 377 10.10 29.33 -27.51
CA ASP A 377 11.03 29.23 -28.64
C ASP A 377 10.31 28.96 -29.97
N SER A 378 10.23 30.00 -30.81
CA SER A 378 9.57 29.93 -32.12
C SER A 378 10.22 28.98 -33.13
N GLU A 379 11.49 28.60 -32.92
CA GLU A 379 12.13 27.60 -33.75
C GLU A 379 11.44 26.24 -33.58
N LEU A 380 11.04 25.87 -32.36
CA LEU A 380 10.31 24.63 -32.11
C LEU A 380 8.95 24.61 -32.78
N ILE A 381 8.24 25.74 -32.80
CA ILE A 381 6.97 25.83 -33.56
C ILE A 381 7.21 25.46 -35.03
N THR A 382 8.30 25.95 -35.61
CA THR A 382 8.66 25.66 -37.01
C THR A 382 9.01 24.17 -37.19
N MET A 383 9.78 23.60 -36.27
CA MET A 383 10.14 22.17 -36.29
C MET A 383 8.91 21.26 -36.15
N ILE A 384 8.01 21.57 -35.21
CA ILE A 384 6.75 20.84 -35.00
C ILE A 384 5.82 20.99 -36.21
N ALA A 385 5.71 22.19 -36.79
CA ALA A 385 4.91 22.40 -38.00
C ALA A 385 5.43 21.59 -39.19
N ALA A 386 6.73 21.32 -39.28
CA ALA A 386 7.29 20.46 -40.34
C ALA A 386 6.84 19.00 -40.23
N LEU A 387 6.48 18.52 -39.03
CA LEU A 387 5.93 17.17 -38.84
C LEU A 387 4.54 16.99 -39.44
N LEU A 388 3.82 18.08 -39.74
CA LEU A 388 2.52 18.04 -40.43
C LEU A 388 2.64 17.47 -41.86
N ASP A 389 3.83 17.51 -42.46
CA ASP A 389 4.10 16.94 -43.79
C ASP A 389 4.48 15.44 -43.73
N SER A 390 4.47 14.83 -42.54
CA SER A 390 4.76 13.40 -42.37
C SER A 390 3.81 12.52 -43.17
N SER A 391 4.32 11.40 -43.70
CA SER A 391 3.48 10.37 -44.32
C SER A 391 2.72 9.52 -43.30
N ASP A 392 3.05 9.63 -42.02
CA ASP A 392 2.40 8.91 -40.92
C ASP A 392 1.30 9.79 -40.30
N PRO A 393 0.01 9.40 -40.42
CA PRO A 393 -1.11 10.16 -39.85
C PRO A 393 -1.03 10.35 -38.34
N GLU A 394 -0.40 9.42 -37.61
CA GLU A 394 -0.28 9.53 -36.15
C GLU A 394 0.76 10.61 -35.77
N VAL A 395 1.85 10.72 -36.53
CA VAL A 395 2.82 11.83 -36.40
C VAL A 395 2.19 13.17 -36.79
N GLN A 396 1.34 13.19 -37.82
CA GLN A 396 0.57 14.40 -38.18
C GLN A 396 -0.36 14.81 -37.04
N LEU A 397 -1.10 13.86 -36.46
CA LEU A 397 -2.01 14.10 -35.33
C LEU A 397 -1.25 14.64 -34.12
N TYR A 398 -0.11 14.03 -33.78
CA TYR A 398 0.79 14.49 -32.74
C TYR A 398 1.17 15.97 -32.94
N ALA A 399 1.64 16.32 -34.14
CA ALA A 399 2.02 17.69 -34.47
C ALA A 399 0.85 18.67 -34.36
N VAL A 400 -0.33 18.29 -34.86
CA VAL A 400 -1.56 19.10 -34.74
C VAL A 400 -1.90 19.37 -33.28
N ARG A 401 -1.87 18.34 -32.43
CA ARG A 401 -2.22 18.46 -31.01
C ARG A 401 -1.21 19.27 -30.20
N VAL A 402 0.09 19.08 -30.44
CA VAL A 402 1.12 19.90 -29.78
C VAL A 402 0.98 21.37 -30.19
N LEU A 403 0.77 21.68 -31.47
CA LEU A 403 0.52 23.05 -31.92
C LEU A 403 -0.78 23.65 -31.35
N GLN A 404 -1.83 22.84 -31.23
CA GLN A 404 -3.07 23.22 -30.57
C GLN A 404 -2.81 23.64 -29.11
N ALA A 405 -1.99 22.89 -28.38
CA ALA A 405 -1.63 23.17 -26.99
C ALA A 405 -0.73 24.42 -26.84
N VAL A 406 0.13 24.70 -27.82
CA VAL A 406 0.88 25.97 -27.88
C VAL A 406 -0.07 27.17 -28.00
N GLY A 407 -1.21 27.00 -28.68
CA GLY A 407 -2.25 28.03 -28.79
C GLY A 407 -1.85 29.16 -29.72
N SER A 408 -2.19 30.41 -29.38
CA SER A 408 -2.02 31.56 -30.29
C SER A 408 -0.57 31.81 -30.73
N ASP A 409 0.41 31.38 -29.95
CA ASP A 409 1.83 31.51 -30.30
C ASP A 409 2.19 30.68 -31.55
N ALA A 410 1.41 29.64 -31.87
CA ALA A 410 1.56 28.81 -33.05
C ALA A 410 0.91 29.38 -34.33
N GLU A 411 0.56 30.67 -34.38
CA GLU A 411 -0.11 31.30 -35.54
C GLU A 411 0.66 31.08 -36.86
N ALA A 412 1.99 31.00 -36.81
CA ALA A 412 2.83 30.69 -37.97
C ALA A 412 2.53 29.32 -38.63
N ALA A 413 1.95 28.37 -37.88
CA ALA A 413 1.61 27.04 -38.38
C ALA A 413 0.22 26.98 -39.07
N VAL A 414 -0.59 28.04 -39.00
CA VAL A 414 -1.95 28.08 -39.57
C VAL A 414 -2.00 27.65 -41.04
N PRO A 415 -1.11 28.11 -41.94
CA PRO A 415 -1.15 27.68 -43.34
C PRO A 415 -0.97 26.16 -43.52
N ALA A 416 -0.12 25.53 -42.73
CA ALA A 416 0.11 24.09 -42.77
C ALA A 416 -1.09 23.32 -42.18
N LEU A 417 -1.65 23.79 -41.06
CA LEU A 417 -2.86 23.20 -40.46
C LEU A 417 -4.08 23.27 -41.40
N VAL A 418 -4.22 24.35 -42.18
CA VAL A 418 -5.28 24.46 -43.21
C VAL A 418 -5.12 23.38 -44.29
N GLN A 419 -3.89 23.00 -44.64
CA GLN A 419 -3.65 21.91 -45.58
C GLN A 419 -4.05 20.56 -44.97
N VAL A 420 -3.65 20.29 -43.72
CA VAL A 420 -4.04 19.09 -42.99
C VAL A 420 -5.56 18.99 -42.85
N TYR A 421 -6.26 20.09 -42.61
CA TYR A 421 -7.73 20.13 -42.55
C TYR A 421 -8.44 19.68 -43.85
N GLN A 422 -7.73 19.66 -45.00
CA GLN A 422 -8.26 19.13 -46.26
C GLN A 422 -8.11 17.61 -46.39
N THR A 423 -7.57 16.92 -45.37
CA THR A 423 -7.42 15.46 -45.38
C THR A 423 -8.77 14.74 -45.46
N ALA A 424 -8.72 13.50 -45.95
CA ALA A 424 -9.86 12.58 -45.95
C ALA A 424 -10.04 11.85 -44.60
N ASP A 425 -8.99 11.84 -43.76
CA ASP A 425 -9.03 11.27 -42.42
C ASP A 425 -9.93 12.11 -41.50
N SER A 426 -10.97 11.50 -40.92
CA SER A 426 -11.95 12.23 -40.12
C SER A 426 -11.36 12.80 -38.84
N ASP A 427 -10.46 12.05 -38.19
CA ASP A 427 -9.97 12.34 -36.85
C ASP A 427 -8.91 13.43 -36.94
N LEU A 428 -8.01 13.30 -37.91
CA LEU A 428 -7.00 14.32 -38.22
C LEU A 428 -7.65 15.62 -38.72
N LYS A 429 -8.71 15.53 -39.54
CA LYS A 429 -9.48 16.70 -39.97
C LYS A 429 -10.16 17.39 -38.80
N GLN A 430 -10.76 16.63 -37.88
CA GLN A 430 -11.38 17.19 -36.69
C GLN A 430 -10.34 17.89 -35.81
N ALA A 431 -9.22 17.21 -35.50
CA ALA A 431 -8.14 17.77 -34.70
C ALA A 431 -7.57 19.05 -35.32
N ALA A 432 -7.33 19.07 -36.63
CA ALA A 432 -6.84 20.27 -37.33
C ALA A 432 -7.86 21.42 -37.26
N GLY A 433 -9.16 21.13 -37.36
CA GLY A 433 -10.21 22.12 -37.20
C GLY A 433 -10.25 22.73 -35.80
N GLU A 434 -10.15 21.90 -34.77
CA GLU A 434 -10.07 22.33 -33.35
C GLU A 434 -8.81 23.17 -33.09
N ALA A 435 -7.65 22.72 -33.59
CA ALA A 435 -6.38 23.44 -33.50
C ALA A 435 -6.47 24.83 -34.14
N LEU A 436 -7.01 24.93 -35.35
CA LEU A 436 -7.20 26.19 -36.06
C LEU A 436 -8.10 27.18 -35.29
N VAL A 437 -9.19 26.70 -34.69
CA VAL A 437 -10.08 27.53 -33.87
C VAL A 437 -9.36 28.05 -32.62
N ARG A 438 -8.53 27.22 -31.98
CA ARG A 438 -7.80 27.60 -30.77
C ARG A 438 -6.62 28.54 -31.04
N ILE A 439 -5.86 28.31 -32.10
CA ILE A 439 -4.67 29.09 -32.47
C ILE A 439 -5.07 30.47 -33.02
N ALA A 440 -6.07 30.51 -33.91
CA ALA A 440 -6.44 31.73 -34.61
C ALA A 440 -7.97 31.93 -34.66
N PRO A 441 -8.67 32.10 -33.52
CA PRO A 441 -10.14 32.12 -33.46
C PRO A 441 -10.80 33.22 -34.30
N ASN A 442 -10.07 34.30 -34.59
CA ASN A 442 -10.58 35.48 -35.28
C ASN A 442 -10.18 35.57 -36.76
N SER A 443 -9.44 34.59 -37.30
CA SER A 443 -9.03 34.63 -38.71
C SER A 443 -10.22 34.40 -39.64
N GLU A 444 -10.21 35.01 -40.84
CA GLU A 444 -11.26 34.77 -41.85
C GLU A 444 -11.39 33.28 -42.22
N GLN A 445 -10.30 32.51 -42.12
CA GLN A 445 -10.27 31.08 -42.44
C GLN A 445 -10.96 30.21 -41.37
N THR A 446 -11.06 30.68 -40.12
CA THR A 446 -11.52 29.87 -38.97
C THR A 446 -12.85 30.31 -38.39
N LYS A 447 -13.37 31.49 -38.74
CA LYS A 447 -14.69 31.97 -38.31
C LYS A 447 -15.83 30.98 -38.56
N ALA A 448 -15.81 30.29 -39.70
CA ALA A 448 -16.82 29.27 -40.01
C ALA A 448 -16.68 27.99 -39.16
N LEU A 449 -15.44 27.64 -38.77
CA LEU A 449 -15.15 26.50 -37.89
C LEU A 449 -15.49 26.82 -36.43
N SER A 450 -15.23 28.04 -35.98
CA SER A 450 -15.53 28.50 -34.62
C SER A 450 -17.03 28.45 -34.29
N LEU A 451 -17.90 28.73 -35.27
CA LEU A 451 -19.35 28.58 -35.12
C LEU A 451 -19.83 27.13 -35.01
N ALA A 452 -19.00 26.17 -35.42
CA ALA A 452 -19.29 24.74 -35.38
C ALA A 452 -18.59 24.02 -34.21
N ALA A 453 -17.67 24.68 -33.50
CA ALA A 453 -16.93 24.10 -32.39
C ALA A 453 -17.87 23.86 -31.18
N PRO A 454 -17.77 22.72 -30.47
CA PRO A 454 -18.50 22.49 -29.24
C PRO A 454 -18.17 23.58 -28.22
N THR A 455 -19.20 24.16 -27.59
CA THR A 455 -18.99 25.08 -26.47
C THR A 455 -18.58 24.27 -25.25
N PRO A 456 -17.67 24.76 -24.38
CA PRO A 456 -17.41 24.11 -23.11
C PRO A 456 -18.68 24.07 -22.26
N VAL A 457 -19.20 22.87 -21.98
CA VAL A 457 -20.40 22.66 -21.16
C VAL A 457 -20.03 21.81 -19.95
N LYS A 458 -20.59 22.12 -18.79
CA LYS A 458 -20.47 21.25 -17.60
C LYS A 458 -21.44 20.08 -17.72
N PRO A 459 -21.12 18.89 -17.17
CA PRO A 459 -22.03 17.76 -17.26
C PRO A 459 -23.41 18.07 -16.64
N THR A 460 -24.47 17.68 -17.34
CA THR A 460 -25.87 17.87 -16.90
C THR A 460 -26.67 16.57 -16.80
N GLN A 461 -26.08 15.46 -17.28
CA GLN A 461 -26.71 14.15 -17.23
C GLN A 461 -26.47 13.47 -15.88
N SER A 462 -27.48 12.73 -15.39
CA SER A 462 -27.32 11.89 -14.21
C SER A 462 -26.69 10.57 -14.62
N VAL A 463 -25.39 10.42 -14.37
CA VAL A 463 -24.62 9.20 -14.65
C VAL A 463 -24.20 8.49 -13.35
N PRO A 464 -23.90 7.18 -13.39
CA PRO A 464 -23.28 6.49 -12.27
C PRO A 464 -21.96 7.14 -11.81
N ALA A 465 -21.46 6.75 -10.64
CA ALA A 465 -20.21 7.23 -10.07
C ALA A 465 -19.03 7.12 -11.04
N PHE A 466 -18.99 6.03 -11.79
CA PHE A 466 -18.08 5.76 -12.91
C PHE A 466 -18.70 4.62 -13.76
N PRO A 467 -18.25 4.42 -15.01
CA PRO A 467 -18.67 3.27 -15.81
C PRO A 467 -18.40 1.94 -15.06
N GLY A 468 -19.44 1.14 -14.84
CA GLY A 468 -19.35 -0.10 -14.06
C GLY A 468 -19.62 0.04 -12.55
N ALA A 469 -19.98 1.24 -12.06
CA ALA A 469 -20.52 1.40 -10.72
C ALA A 469 -21.93 0.82 -10.62
N GLU A 470 -22.15 -0.16 -9.74
CA GLU A 470 -23.43 -0.85 -9.59
C GLU A 470 -23.97 -0.80 -8.14
N GLY A 471 -25.21 -1.24 -7.94
CA GLY A 471 -25.80 -1.32 -6.61
C GLY A 471 -26.20 0.04 -6.02
N ARG A 472 -26.49 0.05 -4.72
CA ARG A 472 -27.18 1.18 -4.07
C ARG A 472 -26.35 2.46 -3.98
N GLY A 473 -25.02 2.35 -3.92
CA GLY A 473 -24.10 3.49 -3.91
C GLY A 473 -23.70 3.99 -5.31
N ALA A 474 -24.21 3.39 -6.39
CA ALA A 474 -23.81 3.72 -7.76
C ALA A 474 -24.10 5.17 -8.17
N SER A 475 -24.99 5.87 -7.47
CA SER A 475 -25.31 7.29 -7.72
C SER A 475 -24.39 8.28 -6.99
N ALA A 476 -23.33 7.81 -6.32
CA ALA A 476 -22.36 8.71 -5.71
C ALA A 476 -21.73 9.59 -6.79
N THR A 477 -21.71 10.91 -6.58
CA THR A 477 -21.02 11.85 -7.46
C THR A 477 -19.63 12.18 -6.95
N GLY A 478 -19.33 11.86 -5.68
CA GLY A 478 -18.04 12.16 -5.07
C GLY A 478 -17.67 13.63 -5.21
N GLY A 479 -16.45 13.87 -5.73
CA GLY A 479 -15.89 15.20 -6.02
C GLY A 479 -16.21 15.78 -7.39
N ARG A 480 -17.08 15.16 -8.21
CA ARG A 480 -17.42 15.61 -9.57
C ARG A 480 -17.75 17.10 -9.63
N GLY A 481 -17.09 17.83 -10.53
CA GLY A 481 -17.28 19.27 -10.71
C GLY A 481 -16.62 20.15 -9.63
N GLY A 482 -15.89 19.55 -8.69
CA GLY A 482 -15.26 20.20 -7.54
C GLY A 482 -13.81 20.66 -7.76
N GLU A 483 -13.10 20.85 -6.65
CA GLU A 483 -11.66 21.13 -6.63
C GLU A 483 -10.87 19.84 -6.84
N VAL A 484 -9.68 19.94 -7.46
CA VAL A 484 -8.71 18.85 -7.47
C VAL A 484 -7.64 19.11 -6.42
N TYR A 485 -7.23 18.06 -5.73
CA TYR A 485 -6.12 18.09 -4.80
C TYR A 485 -5.13 16.98 -5.15
N ILE A 486 -3.89 17.35 -5.45
CA ILE A 486 -2.82 16.43 -5.79
C ILE A 486 -2.03 16.11 -4.51
N VAL A 487 -2.00 14.84 -4.11
CA VAL A 487 -1.13 14.34 -3.04
C VAL A 487 0.28 14.20 -3.59
N THR A 488 1.25 14.90 -3.01
CA THR A 488 2.63 15.00 -3.49
C THR A 488 3.65 14.39 -2.54
N ASN A 489 3.26 14.02 -1.33
CA ASN A 489 4.15 13.41 -0.34
C ASN A 489 3.46 12.33 0.52
N LEU A 490 4.29 11.52 1.16
CA LEU A 490 3.92 10.38 2.01
C LEU A 490 3.81 10.74 3.50
N ARG A 491 3.95 12.03 3.85
CA ARG A 491 3.83 12.50 5.23
C ARG A 491 2.40 12.28 5.73
N ASP A 492 2.26 12.03 7.02
CA ASP A 492 0.95 11.87 7.66
C ASP A 492 0.09 13.15 7.60
N SER A 493 0.71 14.34 7.62
CA SER A 493 0.00 15.61 7.68
C SER A 493 0.81 16.76 7.09
N GLY A 494 0.13 17.88 6.82
CA GLY A 494 0.70 19.09 6.21
C GLY A 494 0.34 19.21 4.72
N PRO A 495 0.71 20.33 4.07
CA PRO A 495 0.48 20.52 2.65
C PRO A 495 1.04 19.36 1.81
N GLY A 496 0.34 18.99 0.75
CA GLY A 496 0.69 17.85 -0.12
C GLY A 496 0.40 16.46 0.45
N SER A 497 0.02 16.33 1.73
CA SER A 497 -0.32 15.03 2.33
C SER A 497 -1.74 14.56 2.01
N LEU A 498 -1.98 13.24 2.09
CA LEU A 498 -3.33 12.65 1.99
C LEU A 498 -4.28 13.21 3.06
N ARG A 499 -3.79 13.44 4.28
CA ARG A 499 -4.63 13.97 5.37
C ARG A 499 -5.13 15.37 5.09
N ASP A 500 -4.30 16.24 4.51
CA ASP A 500 -4.76 17.57 4.08
C ASP A 500 -5.75 17.45 2.90
N ALA A 501 -5.47 16.56 1.94
CA ALA A 501 -6.33 16.30 0.80
C ALA A 501 -7.77 15.98 1.22
N VAL A 502 -7.94 15.02 2.14
CA VAL A 502 -9.25 14.51 2.57
C VAL A 502 -9.93 15.36 3.66
N SER A 503 -9.27 16.40 4.16
CA SER A 503 -9.77 17.23 5.27
C SER A 503 -10.97 18.13 4.90
N LYS A 504 -11.19 18.36 3.60
CA LYS A 504 -12.20 19.31 3.06
C LYS A 504 -13.11 18.63 2.05
N PRO A 505 -14.40 19.04 1.98
CA PRO A 505 -15.36 18.46 1.06
C PRO A 505 -15.22 19.00 -0.37
N ASN A 506 -15.96 18.40 -1.32
CA ASN A 506 -16.07 18.80 -2.72
C ASN A 506 -14.74 18.71 -3.48
N ARG A 507 -14.04 17.57 -3.32
CA ARG A 507 -12.71 17.36 -3.86
C ARG A 507 -12.57 16.04 -4.61
N THR A 508 -11.81 16.06 -5.70
CA THR A 508 -11.22 14.86 -6.28
C THR A 508 -9.75 14.83 -5.89
N VAL A 509 -9.36 13.78 -5.17
CA VAL A 509 -8.00 13.55 -4.69
C VAL A 509 -7.30 12.60 -5.66
N VAL A 510 -6.21 13.07 -6.24
CA VAL A 510 -5.30 12.33 -7.12
C VAL A 510 -3.89 12.30 -6.51
N PHE A 511 -2.99 11.51 -7.06
CA PHE A 511 -1.68 11.22 -6.48
C PHE A 511 -0.54 11.44 -7.50
N ALA A 512 0.45 12.22 -7.10
CA ALA A 512 1.73 12.40 -7.80
C ALA A 512 2.89 11.70 -7.07
N VAL A 513 2.56 10.84 -6.11
CA VAL A 513 3.49 10.06 -5.28
C VAL A 513 2.92 8.65 -5.07
N SER A 514 3.79 7.68 -4.82
CA SER A 514 3.43 6.33 -4.43
C SER A 514 4.23 5.89 -3.21
N GLY A 515 3.72 4.91 -2.48
CA GLY A 515 4.37 4.43 -1.27
C GLY A 515 3.42 4.21 -0.09
N THR A 516 4.02 4.02 1.08
CA THR A 516 3.29 3.80 2.33
C THR A 516 3.17 5.10 3.12
N ILE A 517 1.95 5.59 3.28
CA ILE A 517 1.59 6.71 4.15
C ILE A 517 1.38 6.16 5.56
N ARG A 518 2.36 6.39 6.44
CA ARG A 518 2.31 5.95 7.85
C ARG A 518 1.58 6.98 8.69
N LEU A 519 0.41 6.62 9.18
CA LEU A 519 -0.41 7.52 9.97
C LEU A 519 0.14 7.65 11.42
N ASN A 520 -0.13 8.79 12.05
CA ASN A 520 0.10 8.99 13.50
C ASN A 520 -1.21 9.05 14.32
N SER A 521 -2.36 9.06 13.64
CA SER A 521 -3.69 9.07 14.24
C SER A 521 -4.73 8.64 13.21
N GLN A 522 -5.97 8.35 13.63
CA GLN A 522 -7.05 7.98 12.73
C GLN A 522 -7.21 9.00 11.57
N LEU A 523 -7.29 8.51 10.34
CA LEU A 523 -7.58 9.32 9.16
C LEU A 523 -9.11 9.40 8.96
N ARG A 524 -9.64 10.59 8.69
CA ARG A 524 -11.08 10.79 8.46
C ARG A 524 -11.32 11.66 7.23
N THR A 525 -12.17 11.20 6.31
CA THR A 525 -12.52 11.95 5.09
C THR A 525 -13.67 12.93 5.34
N ALA A 526 -13.69 14.02 4.58
CA ALA A 526 -14.86 14.89 4.41
C ALA A 526 -15.90 14.28 3.45
N ALA A 527 -16.99 15.01 3.18
CA ALA A 527 -18.09 14.62 2.28
C ALA A 527 -17.88 15.11 0.83
N ASN A 528 -18.64 14.60 -0.13
CA ASN A 528 -18.53 14.97 -1.55
C ASN A 528 -17.08 14.81 -2.05
N ILE A 529 -16.50 13.64 -1.86
CA ILE A 529 -15.08 13.40 -2.15
C ILE A 529 -14.89 12.18 -3.03
N THR A 530 -14.03 12.31 -4.03
CA THR A 530 -13.48 11.18 -4.80
C THR A 530 -12.03 11.01 -4.41
N ILE A 531 -11.60 9.79 -4.07
CA ILE A 531 -10.20 9.45 -3.83
C ILE A 531 -9.81 8.39 -4.86
N ALA A 532 -8.98 8.77 -5.82
CA ALA A 532 -8.65 7.97 -7.00
C ALA A 532 -7.25 7.38 -6.88
N GLY A 533 -7.11 6.25 -6.17
CA GLY A 533 -5.81 5.60 -5.96
C GLY A 533 -5.13 5.11 -7.23
N GLN A 534 -5.89 4.90 -8.32
CA GLN A 534 -5.35 4.45 -9.60
C GLN A 534 -4.45 5.48 -10.30
N THR A 535 -4.51 6.75 -9.91
CA THR A 535 -3.63 7.79 -10.49
C THR A 535 -2.22 7.77 -9.90
N ALA A 536 -2.01 7.08 -8.78
CA ALA A 536 -0.70 7.05 -8.13
C ALA A 536 0.34 6.43 -9.09
N PRO A 537 1.56 6.98 -9.17
CA PRO A 537 2.63 6.34 -9.94
C PRO A 537 3.06 5.00 -9.32
N GLY A 538 3.96 4.28 -9.98
CA GLY A 538 4.65 3.11 -9.42
C GLY A 538 3.68 2.04 -8.90
N ASP A 539 3.87 1.62 -7.64
CA ASP A 539 3.08 0.54 -7.05
C ASP A 539 1.77 1.02 -6.36
N GLY A 540 1.49 2.32 -6.40
CA GLY A 540 0.30 2.92 -5.78
C GLY A 540 0.47 3.26 -4.28
N ILE A 541 -0.66 3.42 -3.57
CA ILE A 541 -0.69 3.95 -2.20
C ILE A 541 -1.18 2.92 -1.18
N THR A 542 -0.42 2.79 -0.10
CA THR A 542 -0.81 2.07 1.12
C THR A 542 -0.94 3.04 2.28
N VAL A 543 -2.08 3.02 2.98
CA VAL A 543 -2.32 3.77 4.22
C VAL A 543 -2.15 2.82 5.40
N ALA A 544 -1.27 3.17 6.35
CA ALA A 544 -0.79 2.25 7.37
C ALA A 544 -0.87 2.79 8.81
N ASP A 545 -0.71 1.88 9.77
CA ASP A 545 -0.44 2.10 11.20
C ASP A 545 -1.60 2.63 12.07
N TYR A 546 -2.58 3.37 11.52
CA TYR A 546 -3.80 3.77 12.25
C TYR A 546 -5.08 3.54 11.43
N PRO A 547 -6.26 3.49 12.09
CA PRO A 547 -7.53 3.29 11.40
C PRO A 547 -7.84 4.39 10.38
N SER A 548 -8.55 4.03 9.33
CA SER A 548 -9.14 4.97 8.37
C SER A 548 -10.66 4.97 8.47
N LEU A 549 -11.27 6.14 8.30
CA LEU A 549 -12.71 6.36 8.44
C LEU A 549 -13.25 7.18 7.26
N ILE A 550 -14.18 6.60 6.51
CA ILE A 550 -14.99 7.34 5.53
C ILE A 550 -16.01 8.17 6.30
N GLY A 551 -15.70 9.45 6.48
CA GLY A 551 -16.39 10.34 7.43
C GLY A 551 -17.49 11.19 6.83
N GLY A 552 -17.66 11.18 5.51
CA GLY A 552 -18.61 12.02 4.79
C GLY A 552 -19.46 11.26 3.78
N SER A 553 -20.71 11.69 3.62
CA SER A 553 -21.63 11.18 2.59
C SER A 553 -21.19 11.60 1.19
N ASN A 554 -21.72 10.92 0.16
CA ASN A 554 -21.39 11.17 -1.23
C ASN A 554 -19.90 10.98 -1.51
N SER A 555 -19.39 9.78 -1.27
CA SER A 555 -17.95 9.48 -1.35
C SER A 555 -17.65 8.34 -2.33
N ILE A 556 -16.62 8.51 -3.14
CA ILE A 556 -16.07 7.51 -4.05
C ILE A 556 -14.63 7.24 -3.61
N VAL A 557 -14.28 5.98 -3.32
CA VAL A 557 -12.89 5.60 -2.96
C VAL A 557 -12.50 4.39 -3.78
N ARG A 558 -11.41 4.51 -4.55
CA ARG A 558 -10.96 3.47 -5.48
C ARG A 558 -9.48 3.16 -5.33
N TYR A 559 -9.10 1.88 -5.53
CA TYR A 559 -7.71 1.44 -5.72
C TYR A 559 -6.71 1.85 -4.62
N LEU A 560 -7.15 1.82 -3.35
CA LEU A 560 -6.29 2.10 -2.19
C LEU A 560 -6.14 0.88 -1.29
N ARG A 561 -5.01 0.83 -0.58
CA ARG A 561 -4.73 -0.17 0.44
C ARG A 561 -4.82 0.43 1.83
N PHE A 562 -5.54 -0.23 2.73
CA PHE A 562 -5.66 0.15 4.14
C PHE A 562 -5.15 -1.00 5.01
N ARG A 563 -4.02 -0.81 5.67
CA ARG A 563 -3.32 -1.87 6.42
C ARG A 563 -2.93 -1.38 7.80
N LEU A 564 -3.75 -1.70 8.79
CA LEU A 564 -3.54 -1.23 10.16
C LEU A 564 -2.25 -1.79 10.75
N GLY A 565 -2.11 -3.12 10.79
CA GLY A 565 -0.93 -3.79 11.35
C GLY A 565 -0.82 -3.64 12.87
N ASP A 566 0.25 -4.21 13.43
CA ASP A 566 0.48 -4.23 14.88
C ASP A 566 1.52 -3.24 15.42
N ARG A 567 2.17 -2.44 14.55
CA ARG A 567 3.29 -1.54 14.91
C ARG A 567 2.96 -0.48 15.96
N ARG A 568 1.66 -0.19 16.18
CA ARG A 568 1.16 0.79 17.15
C ARG A 568 0.50 0.16 18.38
N ASP A 569 0.59 -1.16 18.53
CA ASP A 569 0.02 -1.91 19.65
C ASP A 569 -1.50 -1.70 19.86
N LEU A 570 -2.25 -1.43 18.78
CA LEU A 570 -3.69 -1.23 18.82
C LEU A 570 -4.41 -2.59 18.89
N THR A 571 -5.27 -2.81 19.88
CA THR A 571 -5.88 -4.14 20.16
C THR A 571 -7.39 -4.23 19.96
N GLY A 572 -8.01 -3.19 19.42
CA GLY A 572 -9.46 -3.09 19.26
C GLY A 572 -9.84 -2.05 18.22
N SER A 573 -9.25 -2.14 17.03
CA SER A 573 -9.42 -1.14 15.98
C SER A 573 -9.58 -1.79 14.63
N ASP A 574 -10.59 -1.35 13.88
CA ASP A 574 -10.73 -1.75 12.49
C ASP A 574 -9.71 -1.04 11.59
N ALA A 575 -9.33 -1.69 10.49
CA ALA A 575 -8.46 -1.07 9.51
C ALA A 575 -9.19 0.02 8.71
N LEU A 576 -10.41 -0.26 8.25
CA LEU A 576 -11.27 0.71 7.54
C LEU A 576 -12.70 0.68 8.07
N ASN A 577 -13.28 1.86 8.28
CA ASN A 577 -14.68 2.01 8.68
C ASN A 577 -15.41 3.00 7.75
N VAL A 578 -16.71 2.79 7.56
CA VAL A 578 -17.63 3.86 7.19
C VAL A 578 -18.27 4.40 8.47
N ASP A 579 -18.16 5.71 8.70
CA ASP A 579 -18.75 6.36 9.87
C ASP A 579 -20.28 6.14 9.91
N ARG A 580 -20.92 6.38 11.04
CA ARG A 580 -22.36 6.15 11.19
C ARG A 580 -23.17 7.25 10.51
N ASN A 581 -24.36 6.90 10.03
CA ASN A 581 -25.28 7.80 9.34
C ASN A 581 -24.68 8.41 8.07
N ILE A 582 -23.83 7.66 7.39
CA ILE A 582 -23.26 8.03 6.10
C ILE A 582 -24.14 7.48 4.98
N SER A 583 -24.23 8.24 3.89
CA SER A 583 -25.04 7.88 2.74
C SER A 583 -24.36 8.09 1.38
N ASN A 584 -24.80 7.34 0.37
CA ASN A 584 -24.36 7.47 -1.03
C ASN A 584 -22.84 7.28 -1.15
N VAL A 585 -22.34 6.08 -0.84
CA VAL A 585 -20.89 5.78 -0.88
C VAL A 585 -20.62 4.58 -1.76
N ILE A 586 -19.58 4.66 -2.58
CA ILE A 586 -19.03 3.51 -3.30
C ILE A 586 -17.57 3.30 -2.92
N LEU A 587 -17.27 2.08 -2.48
CA LEU A 587 -15.92 1.58 -2.24
C LEU A 587 -15.65 0.53 -3.31
N ASP A 588 -14.67 0.78 -4.17
CA ASP A 588 -14.37 -0.05 -5.34
C ASP A 588 -12.89 -0.41 -5.37
N HIS A 589 -12.54 -1.68 -5.57
CA HIS A 589 -11.14 -2.09 -5.72
C HIS A 589 -10.23 -1.70 -4.53
N LEU A 590 -10.72 -1.80 -3.29
CA LEU A 590 -9.91 -1.56 -2.09
C LEU A 590 -9.30 -2.85 -1.57
N SER A 591 -8.07 -2.80 -1.05
CA SER A 591 -7.49 -3.90 -0.28
C SER A 591 -7.36 -3.50 1.18
N VAL A 592 -8.01 -4.24 2.08
CA VAL A 592 -8.05 -3.92 3.51
C VAL A 592 -7.61 -5.12 4.32
N SER A 593 -6.60 -4.94 5.17
CA SER A 593 -6.02 -6.03 5.97
C SER A 593 -5.59 -5.59 7.37
N TRP A 594 -5.32 -6.60 8.21
CA TRP A 594 -4.59 -6.47 9.47
C TRP A 594 -5.28 -5.58 10.52
N GLY A 595 -6.61 -5.52 10.48
CA GLY A 595 -7.41 -4.97 11.57
C GLY A 595 -7.24 -5.78 12.86
N THR A 596 -7.33 -5.12 14.02
CA THR A 596 -7.13 -5.76 15.33
C THR A 596 -8.42 -6.02 16.10
N ASP A 597 -9.55 -5.48 15.61
CA ASP A 597 -10.91 -5.95 15.91
C ASP A 597 -11.54 -6.55 14.63
N GLU A 598 -12.16 -5.71 13.80
CA GLU A 598 -12.60 -6.04 12.44
C GLU A 598 -11.60 -5.56 11.36
N VAL A 599 -11.69 -6.09 10.15
CA VAL A 599 -10.95 -5.55 8.99
C VAL A 599 -11.70 -4.36 8.39
N PHE A 600 -13.00 -4.54 8.11
CA PHE A 600 -13.87 -3.55 7.52
C PHE A 600 -15.30 -3.61 8.05
N SER A 601 -15.78 -2.46 8.53
CA SER A 601 -17.16 -2.30 8.99
C SER A 601 -17.88 -1.13 8.30
N SER A 602 -19.14 -1.36 7.96
CA SER A 602 -20.07 -0.34 7.48
C SER A 602 -21.47 -0.72 7.95
N TYR A 603 -21.95 -0.05 9.00
CA TYR A 603 -23.28 -0.28 9.57
C TYR A 603 -23.89 1.04 10.04
N ASP A 604 -25.22 1.09 10.15
CA ASP A 604 -26.00 2.33 10.35
C ASP A 604 -25.88 3.34 9.19
N ASN A 605 -25.78 2.84 7.95
CA ASN A 605 -25.59 3.62 6.73
C ASN A 605 -26.73 3.42 5.72
N THR A 606 -26.74 4.20 4.62
CA THR A 606 -27.75 4.10 3.55
C THR A 606 -27.11 4.28 2.19
N ASP A 607 -27.53 3.53 1.18
CA ASP A 607 -27.03 3.66 -0.20
C ASP A 607 -25.51 3.48 -0.30
N ILE A 608 -25.06 2.31 0.19
CA ILE A 608 -23.65 1.91 0.16
C ILE A 608 -23.45 0.83 -0.91
N THR A 609 -22.44 0.97 -1.76
CA THR A 609 -21.90 -0.12 -2.59
C THR A 609 -20.48 -0.43 -2.14
N VAL A 610 -20.17 -1.71 -1.98
CA VAL A 610 -18.80 -2.22 -1.84
C VAL A 610 -18.60 -3.28 -2.93
N GLN A 611 -17.73 -2.98 -3.89
CA GLN A 611 -17.52 -3.82 -5.06
C GLN A 611 -16.05 -4.09 -5.33
N TYR A 612 -15.71 -5.29 -5.81
CA TYR A 612 -14.34 -5.65 -6.18
C TYR A 612 -13.30 -5.39 -5.08
N CYS A 613 -13.66 -5.39 -3.80
CA CYS A 613 -12.71 -5.17 -2.70
C CYS A 613 -12.17 -6.49 -2.15
N MET A 614 -10.96 -6.47 -1.58
CA MET A 614 -10.40 -7.55 -0.76
C MET A 614 -10.43 -7.17 0.71
N PHE A 615 -10.94 -8.08 1.54
CA PHE A 615 -10.94 -7.93 2.99
C PHE A 615 -10.39 -9.20 3.63
N GLY A 616 -9.29 -9.12 4.36
CA GLY A 616 -8.63 -10.32 4.86
C GLY A 616 -7.66 -10.09 5.99
N GLU A 617 -7.23 -11.18 6.61
CA GLU A 617 -6.11 -11.18 7.57
C GLU A 617 -6.32 -10.25 8.78
N GLY A 618 -7.47 -10.32 9.44
CA GLY A 618 -7.58 -9.73 10.78
C GLY A 618 -6.58 -10.40 11.73
N LEU A 619 -5.92 -9.60 12.57
CA LEU A 619 -4.85 -10.07 13.45
C LEU A 619 -5.42 -10.81 14.66
N ASN A 620 -5.25 -12.13 14.71
CA ASN A 620 -5.83 -12.98 15.76
C ASN A 620 -5.07 -12.93 17.10
N TRP A 621 -4.20 -11.94 17.32
CA TRP A 621 -3.34 -11.89 18.50
C TRP A 621 -4.04 -11.61 19.83
N VAL A 622 -5.27 -11.11 19.84
CA VAL A 622 -6.12 -11.02 21.05
C VAL A 622 -7.17 -12.15 21.10
N ASN A 623 -6.93 -13.22 20.34
CA ASN A 623 -7.88 -14.30 20.10
C ASN A 623 -9.20 -13.80 19.46
N HIS A 624 -9.12 -12.70 18.72
CA HIS A 624 -10.19 -12.12 17.93
C HIS A 624 -9.62 -11.71 16.57
N SER A 625 -10.24 -12.17 15.48
CA SER A 625 -10.00 -11.69 14.12
C SER A 625 -11.30 -11.84 13.32
N ALA A 626 -11.74 -10.75 12.70
CA ALA A 626 -13.04 -10.65 12.06
C ALA A 626 -12.92 -9.87 10.74
N VAL A 627 -13.67 -10.23 9.70
CA VAL A 627 -13.77 -9.36 8.51
C VAL A 627 -14.58 -8.13 8.85
N GLY A 628 -15.83 -8.29 9.30
CA GLY A 628 -16.49 -7.21 10.06
C GLY A 628 -17.99 -7.15 9.99
N LEU A 629 -18.55 -5.97 10.30
CA LEU A 629 -19.99 -5.72 10.45
C LEU A 629 -20.56 -4.98 9.24
N TRP A 630 -21.40 -5.66 8.46
CA TRP A 630 -21.93 -5.16 7.18
C TRP A 630 -23.44 -4.95 7.29
N GLY A 631 -23.85 -3.69 7.27
CA GLY A 631 -25.20 -3.22 7.53
C GLY A 631 -26.14 -3.29 6.32
N PRO A 632 -27.43 -3.01 6.52
CA PRO A 632 -28.41 -2.99 5.45
C PRO A 632 -28.46 -1.65 4.70
N ARG A 633 -29.32 -1.56 3.69
CA ARG A 633 -29.37 -0.51 2.66
C ARG A 633 -28.06 -0.43 1.88
N ALA A 634 -27.48 -1.60 1.62
CA ALA A 634 -26.17 -1.71 1.00
C ALA A 634 -26.12 -2.89 0.00
N THR A 635 -25.24 -2.74 -0.99
CA THR A 635 -24.89 -3.76 -1.98
C THR A 635 -23.42 -4.13 -1.79
N TYR A 636 -23.17 -5.41 -1.52
CA TYR A 636 -21.83 -5.99 -1.40
C TYR A 636 -21.70 -7.07 -2.48
N HIS A 637 -20.88 -6.81 -3.50
CA HIS A 637 -20.71 -7.76 -4.60
C HIS A 637 -19.30 -7.84 -5.18
N HIS A 638 -18.96 -8.99 -5.76
CA HIS A 638 -17.62 -9.23 -6.33
C HIS A 638 -16.47 -8.96 -5.36
N ASN A 639 -16.68 -9.11 -4.05
CA ASN A 639 -15.62 -8.94 -3.07
C ASN A 639 -14.93 -10.28 -2.77
N LEU A 640 -13.63 -10.22 -2.49
CA LEU A 640 -12.89 -11.32 -1.87
C LEU A 640 -12.87 -11.15 -0.35
N ILE A 641 -13.45 -12.11 0.34
CA ILE A 641 -13.48 -12.18 1.80
C ILE A 641 -12.53 -13.32 2.20
N TYR A 642 -11.37 -12.94 2.72
CA TYR A 642 -10.22 -13.82 2.92
C TYR A 642 -9.99 -14.14 4.40
N SER A 643 -9.41 -15.33 4.62
CA SER A 643 -8.93 -15.93 5.87
C SER A 643 -9.00 -15.06 7.13
N ASN A 644 -9.93 -15.43 8.02
CA ASN A 644 -10.19 -14.78 9.30
C ASN A 644 -10.81 -15.79 10.27
N LYS A 645 -10.72 -15.56 11.58
CA LYS A 645 -11.32 -16.49 12.56
C LYS A 645 -12.85 -16.53 12.44
N THR A 646 -13.51 -15.38 12.27
CA THR A 646 -14.96 -15.26 12.25
C THR A 646 -15.41 -14.04 11.43
N ARG A 647 -16.72 -13.76 11.42
CA ARG A 647 -17.39 -12.64 10.73
C ARG A 647 -16.96 -12.53 9.27
N HIS A 648 -17.24 -13.53 8.45
CA HIS A 648 -16.99 -13.43 7.01
C HIS A 648 -18.25 -12.99 6.25
N PRO A 649 -18.64 -11.71 6.19
CA PRO A 649 -18.94 -10.75 7.26
C PRO A 649 -20.06 -11.21 8.23
N LYS A 650 -20.39 -10.37 9.22
CA LYS A 650 -21.68 -10.41 9.91
C LYS A 650 -22.64 -9.39 9.30
N LEU A 651 -23.75 -9.87 8.75
CA LEU A 651 -24.76 -9.07 8.06
C LEU A 651 -25.85 -8.54 9.00
N ALA A 652 -26.43 -7.39 8.66
CA ALA A 652 -27.75 -6.90 9.10
C ALA A 652 -28.01 -6.76 10.63
N TYR A 653 -28.31 -5.53 11.07
CA TYR A 653 -28.72 -5.20 12.44
C TYR A 653 -30.05 -4.45 12.55
N LEU A 654 -30.53 -3.88 11.44
CA LEU A 654 -31.64 -2.91 11.42
C LEU A 654 -32.83 -3.35 10.55
N GLY A 655 -32.87 -4.62 10.12
CA GLY A 655 -34.05 -5.18 9.46
C GLY A 655 -34.38 -4.59 8.09
N ASP A 656 -33.38 -4.19 7.30
CA ASP A 656 -33.58 -3.64 5.94
C ASP A 656 -32.79 -4.48 4.91
N ILE A 657 -32.82 -4.10 3.63
CA ILE A 657 -32.29 -4.90 2.52
C ILE A 657 -30.76 -4.91 2.51
N VAL A 658 -30.15 -6.10 2.46
CA VAL A 658 -28.74 -6.32 2.14
C VAL A 658 -28.68 -7.11 0.84
N ASP A 659 -28.00 -6.59 -0.17
CA ASP A 659 -27.58 -7.40 -1.31
C ASP A 659 -26.18 -7.94 -1.04
N PHE A 660 -26.06 -9.26 -0.90
CA PHE A 660 -24.80 -9.96 -0.70
C PHE A 660 -24.66 -10.98 -1.82
N ASN A 661 -24.17 -10.52 -2.98
CA ASN A 661 -24.23 -11.27 -4.24
C ASN A 661 -22.84 -11.42 -4.85
N ASN A 662 -22.54 -12.54 -5.50
CA ASN A 662 -21.32 -12.74 -6.29
C ASN A 662 -19.99 -12.48 -5.53
N ASN A 663 -19.94 -12.71 -4.22
CA ASN A 663 -18.70 -12.62 -3.45
C ASN A 663 -17.98 -13.98 -3.38
N VAL A 664 -16.66 -13.94 -3.17
CA VAL A 664 -15.84 -15.13 -2.86
C VAL A 664 -15.50 -15.14 -1.38
N ILE A 665 -15.87 -16.20 -0.67
CA ILE A 665 -15.64 -16.37 0.76
C ILE A 665 -14.68 -17.53 0.96
N TYR A 666 -13.53 -17.27 1.59
CA TYR A 666 -12.45 -18.24 1.70
C TYR A 666 -11.91 -18.37 3.14
N ASN A 667 -11.72 -19.62 3.57
CA ASN A 667 -10.93 -20.00 4.76
C ASN A 667 -11.39 -19.39 6.10
N TRP A 668 -12.69 -19.40 6.39
CA TRP A 668 -13.19 -19.04 7.72
C TRP A 668 -12.84 -20.11 8.75
N ARG A 669 -12.36 -19.74 9.94
CA ARG A 669 -12.02 -20.73 10.99
C ARG A 669 -13.24 -21.27 11.73
N GLU A 670 -14.05 -20.37 12.30
CA GLU A 670 -15.12 -20.72 13.24
C GLU A 670 -16.52 -20.45 12.70
N ARG A 671 -16.74 -19.36 11.96
CA ARG A 671 -18.04 -19.01 11.36
C ARG A 671 -17.82 -18.26 10.05
N SER A 672 -18.58 -18.60 9.02
CA SER A 672 -18.59 -17.90 7.73
C SER A 672 -19.46 -16.63 7.79
N VAL A 673 -20.48 -16.52 6.94
CA VAL A 673 -21.47 -15.44 6.98
C VAL A 673 -22.50 -15.74 8.06
N TYR A 674 -22.82 -14.74 8.88
CA TYR A 674 -23.91 -14.84 9.85
C TYR A 674 -24.63 -13.51 10.01
N THR A 675 -25.77 -13.48 10.70
CA THR A 675 -26.59 -12.25 10.80
C THR A 675 -26.60 -11.64 12.20
N GLY A 676 -27.08 -10.39 12.32
CA GLY A 676 -27.62 -9.85 13.56
C GLY A 676 -29.08 -10.26 13.77
N SER A 677 -29.81 -9.44 14.53
CA SER A 677 -31.15 -9.76 15.03
C SER A 677 -32.27 -9.72 13.98
N GLN A 678 -32.11 -8.93 12.91
CA GLN A 678 -33.13 -8.74 11.87
C GLN A 678 -32.48 -8.43 10.51
N GLY A 679 -33.00 -8.99 9.41
CA GLY A 679 -32.46 -8.74 8.06
C GLY A 679 -33.35 -9.18 6.91
N ARG A 680 -33.28 -8.47 5.78
CA ARG A 680 -33.88 -8.85 4.49
C ARG A 680 -32.74 -9.02 3.49
N ILE A 681 -32.40 -10.26 3.15
CA ILE A 681 -31.12 -10.54 2.49
C ILE A 681 -31.38 -11.15 1.11
N ASN A 682 -30.80 -10.54 0.07
CA ASN A 682 -30.56 -11.17 -1.22
C ASN A 682 -29.17 -11.82 -1.14
N PHE A 683 -29.11 -13.14 -1.32
CA PHE A 683 -27.90 -13.94 -1.16
C PHE A 683 -27.68 -14.82 -2.40
N ILE A 684 -27.11 -14.21 -3.45
CA ILE A 684 -27.15 -14.77 -4.80
C ILE A 684 -25.75 -15.00 -5.36
N GLY A 685 -25.46 -16.19 -5.89
CA GLY A 685 -24.27 -16.38 -6.73
C GLY A 685 -22.92 -16.26 -6.00
N ASN A 686 -22.85 -16.46 -4.68
CA ASN A 686 -21.59 -16.40 -3.94
C ASN A 686 -20.82 -17.73 -4.01
N TYR A 687 -19.50 -17.67 -4.02
CA TYR A 687 -18.61 -18.84 -4.05
C TYR A 687 -17.93 -19.04 -2.69
N PHE A 688 -18.19 -20.17 -2.04
CA PHE A 688 -17.62 -20.53 -0.74
C PHE A 688 -16.56 -21.62 -0.89
N LYS A 689 -15.34 -21.32 -0.44
CA LYS A 689 -14.21 -22.27 -0.44
C LYS A 689 -13.66 -22.46 0.98
N PRO A 690 -13.92 -23.60 1.63
CA PRO A 690 -13.25 -23.95 2.87
C PRO A 690 -11.74 -24.07 2.66
N GLY A 691 -10.95 -23.60 3.62
CA GLY A 691 -9.48 -23.72 3.58
C GLY A 691 -8.91 -24.53 4.74
N PRO A 692 -7.59 -24.49 4.96
CA PRO A 692 -6.91 -25.21 6.03
C PRO A 692 -7.41 -24.87 7.44
N GLU A 693 -7.86 -23.62 7.65
CA GLU A 693 -8.32 -23.14 8.95
C GLU A 693 -9.78 -23.50 9.22
N THR A 694 -10.54 -23.87 8.18
CA THR A 694 -11.97 -24.14 8.33
C THR A 694 -12.23 -25.42 9.09
N ARG A 695 -12.76 -25.27 10.32
CA ARG A 695 -13.13 -26.37 11.19
C ARG A 695 -14.18 -27.26 10.54
N SER A 696 -14.05 -28.57 10.75
CA SER A 696 -14.88 -29.60 10.13
C SER A 696 -16.39 -29.38 10.30
N ASN A 697 -16.82 -28.88 11.47
CA ASN A 697 -18.23 -28.66 11.79
C ASN A 697 -18.85 -27.44 11.08
N VAL A 698 -18.05 -26.57 10.46
CA VAL A 698 -18.52 -25.36 9.77
C VAL A 698 -18.17 -25.30 8.28
N ARG A 699 -17.62 -26.39 7.72
CA ARG A 699 -17.19 -26.47 6.32
C ARG A 699 -18.31 -26.33 5.30
N ALA A 700 -19.53 -26.77 5.61
CA ALA A 700 -20.65 -26.77 4.67
C ALA A 700 -21.72 -25.70 5.02
N GLN A 701 -21.30 -24.56 5.58
CA GLN A 701 -22.21 -23.50 6.04
C GLN A 701 -22.13 -22.26 5.13
N LEU A 702 -23.25 -21.91 4.51
CA LEU A 702 -23.41 -20.69 3.72
C LEU A 702 -23.81 -19.50 4.61
N LEU A 703 -24.78 -19.71 5.51
CA LEU A 703 -25.34 -18.66 6.36
C LEU A 703 -25.77 -19.22 7.73
N ASP A 704 -25.41 -18.51 8.80
CA ASP A 704 -25.82 -18.83 10.18
C ASP A 704 -26.67 -17.69 10.78
N PRO A 705 -28.01 -17.74 10.68
CA PRO A 705 -28.89 -16.70 11.20
C PRO A 705 -28.94 -16.64 12.75
N ASP A 706 -28.51 -15.54 13.37
CA ASP A 706 -28.59 -15.37 14.84
C ASP A 706 -29.89 -14.68 15.32
N GLY A 707 -30.71 -14.15 14.40
CA GLY A 707 -31.89 -13.34 14.71
C GLY A 707 -33.22 -14.03 14.45
N ASP A 708 -34.26 -13.62 15.18
CA ASP A 708 -35.60 -14.21 15.08
C ASP A 708 -36.41 -13.71 13.85
N ASP A 709 -36.02 -12.58 13.24
CA ASP A 709 -36.66 -12.00 12.03
C ASP A 709 -35.64 -11.80 10.90
N VAL A 710 -35.02 -12.90 10.49
CA VAL A 710 -34.12 -12.96 9.33
C VAL A 710 -34.86 -13.60 8.17
N ARG A 711 -34.96 -12.88 7.05
CA ARG A 711 -35.64 -13.32 5.83
C ARG A 711 -34.67 -13.31 4.65
N VAL A 712 -34.60 -14.42 3.92
CA VAL A 712 -33.52 -14.64 2.96
C VAL A 712 -34.08 -15.16 1.64
N TYR A 713 -33.71 -14.48 0.56
CA TYR A 713 -33.72 -15.02 -0.79
C TYR A 713 -32.33 -15.58 -1.08
N ILE A 714 -32.21 -16.89 -1.27
CA ILE A 714 -30.92 -17.57 -1.45
C ILE A 714 -30.97 -18.48 -2.69
N THR A 715 -30.06 -18.26 -3.64
CA THR A 715 -29.96 -19.08 -4.86
C THR A 715 -28.58 -18.97 -5.53
N GLY A 716 -28.20 -20.00 -6.28
CA GLY A 716 -27.02 -19.97 -7.17
C GLY A 716 -25.67 -19.93 -6.46
N ASN A 717 -25.61 -20.16 -5.14
CA ASN A 717 -24.35 -20.17 -4.40
C ASN A 717 -23.67 -21.53 -4.52
N VAL A 718 -22.34 -21.53 -4.57
CA VAL A 718 -21.51 -22.74 -4.61
C VAL A 718 -20.82 -22.93 -3.27
N MET A 719 -20.87 -24.15 -2.74
CA MET A 719 -20.08 -24.60 -1.59
C MET A 719 -19.10 -25.66 -2.05
N GLU A 720 -17.82 -25.29 -2.18
CA GLU A 720 -16.77 -26.19 -2.62
C GLU A 720 -16.64 -27.38 -1.65
N GLY A 721 -16.63 -28.59 -2.19
CA GLY A 721 -16.62 -29.82 -1.40
C GLY A 721 -17.98 -30.26 -0.84
N SER A 722 -19.09 -29.58 -1.17
CA SER A 722 -20.45 -30.03 -0.79
C SER A 722 -21.48 -29.88 -1.92
N GLU A 723 -21.59 -30.92 -2.75
CA GLU A 723 -22.60 -30.97 -3.83
C GLU A 723 -24.03 -30.82 -3.29
N THR A 724 -24.32 -31.35 -2.10
CA THR A 724 -25.66 -31.25 -1.49
C THR A 724 -26.05 -29.82 -1.12
N VAL A 725 -25.11 -28.99 -0.65
CA VAL A 725 -25.37 -27.57 -0.35
C VAL A 725 -25.38 -26.74 -1.63
N THR A 726 -24.54 -27.07 -2.61
CA THR A 726 -24.54 -26.40 -3.92
C THR A 726 -25.85 -26.62 -4.68
N GLN A 727 -26.41 -27.84 -4.66
CA GLN A 727 -27.69 -28.15 -5.32
C GLN A 727 -28.90 -27.58 -4.57
N ASP A 728 -28.84 -27.49 -3.24
CA ASP A 728 -29.89 -26.91 -2.40
C ASP A 728 -29.28 -26.03 -1.31
N ASN A 729 -29.14 -24.73 -1.62
CA ASN A 729 -28.50 -23.77 -0.73
C ASN A 729 -29.17 -23.67 0.66
N TRP A 730 -30.45 -24.02 0.80
CA TRP A 730 -31.12 -24.03 2.10
C TRP A 730 -30.52 -25.04 3.08
N ARG A 731 -29.84 -26.08 2.59
CA ARG A 731 -29.10 -27.03 3.44
C ARG A 731 -27.86 -26.42 4.07
N GLY A 732 -27.34 -25.32 3.50
CA GLY A 732 -26.24 -24.54 4.06
C GLY A 732 -26.69 -23.46 5.04
N VAL A 733 -28.00 -23.33 5.32
CA VAL A 733 -28.56 -22.41 6.31
C VAL A 733 -28.77 -23.16 7.63
N ILE A 734 -28.03 -22.79 8.66
CA ILE A 734 -27.82 -23.66 9.83
C ILE A 734 -28.83 -23.44 10.96
N LYS A 735 -29.35 -22.22 11.08
CA LYS A 735 -30.38 -21.85 12.06
C LYS A 735 -31.63 -21.33 11.36
N SER A 736 -32.67 -21.07 12.14
CA SER A 736 -33.97 -20.62 11.64
C SER A 736 -33.86 -19.28 10.90
N ALA A 737 -34.26 -19.28 9.63
CA ALA A 737 -34.55 -18.09 8.84
C ALA A 737 -35.85 -18.31 8.05
N MET A 738 -36.50 -17.21 7.69
CA MET A 738 -37.71 -17.24 6.86
C MET A 738 -37.31 -17.23 5.38
N ARG A 739 -37.68 -18.28 4.66
CA ARG A 739 -37.53 -18.33 3.21
C ARG A 739 -38.44 -17.33 2.52
N VAL A 740 -37.90 -16.61 1.54
CA VAL A 740 -38.69 -15.86 0.55
C VAL A 740 -38.41 -16.38 -0.85
N ASP A 741 -39.40 -16.33 -1.73
CA ASP A 741 -39.35 -17.00 -3.05
C ASP A 741 -38.91 -16.07 -4.19
N ALA A 742 -38.75 -14.77 -3.93
CA ALA A 742 -38.26 -13.77 -4.88
C ALA A 742 -37.27 -12.84 -4.19
N PRO A 743 -36.29 -12.29 -4.93
CA PRO A 743 -35.35 -11.32 -4.37
C PRO A 743 -36.11 -10.06 -3.96
N TYR A 744 -35.62 -9.40 -2.91
CA TYR A 744 -36.07 -8.07 -2.54
C TYR A 744 -35.71 -7.07 -3.65
N PRO A 745 -36.62 -6.15 -4.03
CA PRO A 745 -36.30 -5.09 -4.98
C PRO A 745 -35.15 -4.23 -4.48
N SER A 746 -34.09 -4.13 -5.29
CA SER A 746 -32.90 -3.34 -4.97
C SER A 746 -32.38 -2.60 -6.20
N ALA A 747 -31.30 -1.84 -6.03
CA ALA A 747 -30.63 -1.16 -7.13
C ALA A 747 -30.12 -2.18 -8.17
N PRO A 748 -30.17 -1.85 -9.48
CA PRO A 748 -29.67 -2.74 -10.52
C PRO A 748 -28.19 -3.10 -10.30
N MET A 749 -27.86 -4.36 -10.55
CA MET A 749 -26.50 -4.87 -10.61
C MET A 749 -26.45 -6.11 -11.51
N THR A 750 -25.27 -6.40 -12.05
CA THR A 750 -25.01 -7.62 -12.81
C THR A 750 -24.92 -8.81 -11.86
N ILE A 751 -25.69 -9.87 -12.14
CA ILE A 751 -25.68 -11.12 -11.38
C ILE A 751 -25.04 -12.21 -12.22
N ASP A 752 -23.85 -12.65 -11.81
CA ASP A 752 -23.12 -13.75 -12.44
C ASP A 752 -23.45 -15.10 -11.79
N THR A 753 -23.04 -16.20 -12.43
CA THR A 753 -22.91 -17.48 -11.71
C THR A 753 -21.80 -17.39 -10.65
N ALA A 754 -21.81 -18.26 -9.63
CA ALA A 754 -20.80 -18.23 -8.58
C ALA A 754 -19.38 -18.52 -9.11
N GLU A 755 -19.26 -19.36 -10.13
CA GLU A 755 -18.00 -19.70 -10.79
C GLU A 755 -17.47 -18.54 -11.65
N GLU A 756 -18.34 -17.84 -12.38
CA GLU A 756 -17.97 -16.62 -13.11
C GLU A 756 -17.55 -15.52 -12.13
N ALA A 757 -18.29 -15.35 -11.03
CA ALA A 757 -17.93 -14.44 -9.95
C ALA A 757 -16.56 -14.81 -9.36
N TYR A 758 -16.29 -16.09 -9.10
CA TYR A 758 -14.98 -16.55 -8.62
C TYR A 758 -13.85 -16.12 -9.56
N ALA A 759 -13.99 -16.34 -10.86
CA ALA A 759 -12.99 -15.94 -11.85
C ALA A 759 -12.79 -14.41 -11.89
N LYS A 760 -13.88 -13.63 -11.91
CA LYS A 760 -13.82 -12.16 -11.93
C LYS A 760 -13.19 -11.59 -10.65
N VAL A 761 -13.55 -12.12 -9.49
CA VAL A 761 -13.01 -11.67 -8.21
C VAL A 761 -11.51 -11.93 -8.14
N LEU A 762 -11.04 -13.11 -8.56
CA LEU A 762 -9.61 -13.39 -8.59
C LEU A 762 -8.85 -12.50 -9.58
N ALA A 763 -9.46 -12.18 -10.73
CA ALA A 763 -8.85 -11.33 -11.73
C ALA A 763 -8.77 -9.85 -11.29
N HIS A 764 -9.82 -9.33 -10.65
CA HIS A 764 -10.00 -7.88 -10.52
C HIS A 764 -9.96 -7.35 -9.10
N ALA A 765 -10.37 -8.11 -8.08
CA ALA A 765 -10.57 -7.55 -6.74
C ALA A 765 -9.29 -6.94 -6.12
N GLY A 766 -9.49 -6.03 -5.15
CA GLY A 766 -8.43 -5.31 -4.44
C GLY A 766 -7.88 -4.13 -5.21
N ALA A 767 -6.87 -3.47 -4.65
CA ALA A 767 -6.12 -2.40 -5.31
C ALA A 767 -5.27 -2.99 -6.44
N SER A 768 -5.93 -3.34 -7.55
CA SER A 768 -5.34 -3.96 -8.73
C SER A 768 -4.74 -2.97 -9.71
N LEU A 769 -5.03 -1.69 -9.54
CA LEU A 769 -4.35 -0.58 -10.21
C LEU A 769 -3.60 0.28 -9.19
N PRO A 770 -2.42 0.81 -9.54
CA PRO A 770 -1.69 0.58 -10.80
C PRO A 770 -1.24 -0.88 -11.00
N ARG A 771 -1.05 -1.61 -9.91
CA ARG A 771 -0.83 -3.07 -9.86
C ARG A 771 -1.17 -3.59 -8.48
N ARG A 772 -1.36 -4.89 -8.29
CA ARG A 772 -1.39 -5.53 -6.95
C ARG A 772 0.01 -5.52 -6.33
N ASP A 773 0.06 -5.47 -5.01
CA ASP A 773 1.30 -5.65 -4.26
C ASP A 773 1.48 -7.10 -3.79
N ALA A 774 2.62 -7.38 -3.15
CA ALA A 774 2.99 -8.73 -2.72
C ALA A 774 1.98 -9.41 -1.78
N VAL A 775 1.25 -8.63 -0.97
CA VAL A 775 0.25 -9.18 -0.04
C VAL A 775 -1.02 -9.56 -0.78
N ASP A 776 -1.50 -8.69 -1.67
CA ASP A 776 -2.70 -8.98 -2.48
C ASP A 776 -2.44 -10.14 -3.45
N GLU A 777 -1.26 -10.20 -4.09
CA GLU A 777 -0.84 -11.32 -4.93
C GLU A 777 -0.78 -12.63 -4.15
N ARG A 778 -0.18 -12.63 -2.95
CA ARG A 778 -0.17 -13.80 -2.06
C ARG A 778 -1.58 -14.25 -1.70
N ILE A 779 -2.46 -13.33 -1.33
CA ILE A 779 -3.86 -13.63 -0.97
C ILE A 779 -4.57 -14.33 -2.14
N ILE A 780 -4.41 -13.83 -3.36
CA ILE A 780 -4.98 -14.45 -4.56
C ILE A 780 -4.42 -15.87 -4.77
N ASN A 781 -3.11 -16.03 -4.66
CA ASN A 781 -2.45 -17.33 -4.76
C ASN A 781 -2.92 -18.29 -3.67
N ASP A 782 -3.16 -17.82 -2.45
CA ASP A 782 -3.68 -18.63 -1.35
C ASP A 782 -5.10 -19.13 -1.60
N VAL A 783 -5.95 -18.30 -2.22
CA VAL A 783 -7.31 -18.69 -2.60
C VAL A 783 -7.28 -19.73 -3.71
N ILE A 784 -6.39 -19.58 -4.70
CA ILE A 784 -6.20 -20.55 -5.78
C ILE A 784 -5.72 -21.88 -5.21
N ASN A 785 -4.62 -21.85 -4.43
CA ASN A 785 -3.90 -23.04 -3.98
C ASN A 785 -4.49 -23.69 -2.72
N GLY A 786 -5.39 -23.01 -2.00
CA GLY A 786 -5.95 -23.57 -0.77
C GLY A 786 -5.00 -23.49 0.43
N THR A 787 -4.12 -22.49 0.50
CA THR A 787 -3.02 -22.37 1.47
C THR A 787 -3.19 -21.28 2.53
N GLY A 788 -4.36 -20.64 2.61
CA GLY A 788 -4.58 -19.52 3.53
C GLY A 788 -4.50 -19.92 5.01
N LYS A 789 -4.15 -18.95 5.87
CA LYS A 789 -4.01 -19.14 7.33
C LYS A 789 -4.60 -17.98 8.12
N VAL A 790 -4.97 -18.22 9.38
CA VAL A 790 -5.36 -17.14 10.30
C VAL A 790 -4.11 -16.73 11.07
N ILE A 791 -3.65 -15.52 10.82
CA ILE A 791 -2.40 -14.99 11.35
C ILE A 791 -2.56 -14.33 12.71
N LEU A 792 -1.50 -14.33 13.52
CA LEU A 792 -1.47 -13.49 14.72
C LEU A 792 -0.98 -12.09 14.41
N ARG A 793 0.05 -11.98 13.56
CA ARG A 793 0.75 -10.73 13.24
C ARG A 793 1.02 -10.66 11.75
N GLN A 794 1.11 -9.44 11.20
CA GLN A 794 1.45 -9.27 9.79
C GLN A 794 2.88 -9.72 9.46
N SER A 795 3.77 -9.78 10.45
CA SER A 795 5.14 -10.27 10.25
C SER A 795 5.19 -11.75 9.83
N GLU A 796 4.18 -12.56 10.18
CA GLU A 796 4.10 -13.97 9.79
C GLU A 796 3.91 -14.18 8.28
N VAL A 797 3.63 -13.10 7.54
CA VAL A 797 3.29 -13.10 6.12
C VAL A 797 4.09 -12.06 5.33
N GLY A 798 5.28 -11.73 5.81
CA GLY A 798 6.21 -10.82 5.14
C GLY A 798 6.03 -9.33 5.45
N GLY A 799 5.10 -8.95 6.34
CA GLY A 799 4.95 -7.58 6.80
C GLY A 799 4.48 -6.60 5.73
N PHE A 800 4.79 -5.31 5.91
CA PHE A 800 4.42 -4.27 4.95
C PHE A 800 5.28 -4.38 3.69
N PRO A 801 4.70 -4.52 2.48
CA PRO A 801 5.47 -4.56 1.25
C PRO A 801 6.29 -3.29 1.02
N ILE A 802 7.45 -3.49 0.41
CA ILE A 802 8.25 -2.40 -0.17
C ILE A 802 7.52 -1.91 -1.42
N MET A 803 7.15 -0.64 -1.41
CA MET A 803 6.43 0.01 -2.51
C MET A 803 7.43 0.84 -3.33
N ASN A 804 7.53 0.56 -4.63
CA ASN A 804 8.40 1.30 -5.54
C ASN A 804 7.71 2.56 -6.07
N SER A 805 8.52 3.60 -6.30
CA SER A 805 8.09 4.86 -6.87
C SER A 805 8.71 5.13 -8.24
N VAL A 806 8.03 5.94 -9.04
CA VAL A 806 8.51 6.49 -10.31
C VAL A 806 8.09 7.96 -10.40
N LEU A 807 8.69 8.73 -11.30
CA LEU A 807 8.22 10.10 -11.56
C LEU A 807 6.77 10.07 -12.08
N PRO A 808 5.86 10.89 -11.52
CA PRO A 808 4.54 11.08 -12.09
C PRO A 808 4.69 11.77 -13.46
N ALA A 809 3.68 11.60 -14.33
CA ALA A 809 3.61 12.42 -15.54
C ALA A 809 3.43 13.90 -15.16
N VAL A 810 3.91 14.80 -16.02
CA VAL A 810 3.85 16.24 -15.76
C VAL A 810 2.42 16.74 -15.99
N ASP A 811 1.93 17.55 -15.04
CA ASP A 811 0.63 18.24 -15.05
C ASP A 811 0.93 19.72 -14.80
N THR A 812 0.91 20.51 -15.87
CA THR A 812 1.39 21.89 -15.88
C THR A 812 0.44 22.85 -15.17
N ASP A 813 -0.87 22.65 -15.27
CA ASP A 813 -1.88 23.53 -14.67
C ASP A 813 -2.50 23.01 -13.37
N GLN A 814 -2.06 21.82 -12.94
CA GLN A 814 -2.38 21.16 -11.67
C GLN A 814 -3.85 20.83 -11.53
N ASP A 815 -4.46 20.40 -12.62
CA ASP A 815 -5.88 20.10 -12.71
C ASP A 815 -6.21 18.61 -12.48
N GLY A 816 -5.17 17.77 -12.32
CA GLY A 816 -5.27 16.34 -12.06
C GLY A 816 -5.20 15.47 -13.31
N MET A 817 -5.08 16.06 -14.50
CA MET A 817 -4.80 15.39 -15.76
C MET A 817 -3.37 15.72 -16.22
N PRO A 818 -2.55 14.75 -16.64
CA PRO A 818 -1.22 15.05 -17.17
C PRO A 818 -1.28 15.71 -18.55
N ASP A 819 -0.29 16.56 -18.86
CA ASP A 819 -0.16 17.28 -20.14
C ASP A 819 -0.31 16.32 -21.34
N MET A 820 0.32 15.15 -21.26
CA MET A 820 0.27 14.15 -22.33
C MET A 820 -1.16 13.66 -22.62
N TRP A 821 -1.98 13.48 -21.58
CA TRP A 821 -3.38 13.08 -21.70
C TRP A 821 -4.20 14.21 -22.32
N GLU A 822 -4.04 15.41 -21.79
CA GLU A 822 -4.78 16.58 -22.24
C GLU A 822 -4.51 16.89 -23.71
N ILE A 823 -3.22 16.94 -24.09
CA ILE A 823 -2.80 17.23 -25.46
C ILE A 823 -3.34 16.15 -26.42
N TYR A 824 -3.28 14.87 -26.03
CA TYR A 824 -3.83 13.78 -26.85
C TYR A 824 -5.33 13.95 -27.12
N HIS A 825 -6.10 14.30 -26.08
CA HIS A 825 -7.55 14.51 -26.18
C HIS A 825 -7.97 15.90 -26.69
N GLY A 826 -7.01 16.79 -26.97
CA GLY A 826 -7.26 18.14 -27.47
C GLY A 826 -7.74 19.14 -26.40
N LEU A 827 -7.46 18.85 -25.14
CA LEU A 827 -7.65 19.73 -23.98
C LEU A 827 -6.49 20.74 -23.89
N ASP A 828 -6.59 21.69 -22.97
CA ASP A 828 -5.61 22.73 -22.74
C ASP A 828 -4.80 22.47 -21.47
N PRO A 829 -3.53 22.00 -21.57
CA PRO A 829 -2.66 21.77 -20.41
C PRO A 829 -2.22 23.04 -19.67
N PHE A 830 -2.88 24.16 -19.96
CA PHE A 830 -2.68 25.47 -19.36
C PHE A 830 -4.01 26.10 -18.92
N ASP A 831 -5.15 25.41 -19.03
CA ASP A 831 -6.47 25.84 -18.56
C ASP A 831 -7.07 24.84 -17.56
N PRO A 832 -6.82 25.03 -16.26
CA PRO A 832 -7.26 24.07 -15.26
C PRO A 832 -8.78 24.04 -15.09
N ALA A 833 -9.52 24.96 -15.71
CA ALA A 833 -10.97 24.92 -15.68
C ALA A 833 -11.53 23.78 -16.52
N ASP A 834 -10.77 23.28 -17.50
CA ASP A 834 -11.28 22.39 -18.52
C ASP A 834 -11.52 20.95 -18.03
N ARG A 835 -10.83 20.50 -16.96
CA ARG A 835 -11.13 19.26 -16.22
C ARG A 835 -12.60 19.02 -15.90
N ASN A 836 -13.35 20.11 -15.71
CA ASN A 836 -14.74 20.11 -15.23
C ASN A 836 -15.77 20.26 -16.38
N TYR A 837 -15.31 20.37 -17.63
CA TYR A 837 -16.17 20.31 -18.80
C TYR A 837 -16.45 18.86 -19.20
N ASP A 838 -17.53 18.68 -19.96
CA ASP A 838 -18.01 17.44 -20.53
C ASP A 838 -17.86 17.55 -22.05
N ARG A 839 -16.66 17.19 -22.54
CA ARG A 839 -16.31 17.33 -23.96
C ARG A 839 -17.03 16.28 -24.82
N THR A 840 -17.28 15.09 -24.28
CA THR A 840 -17.93 13.96 -24.96
C THR A 840 -19.46 14.06 -24.93
N GLY A 841 -20.01 14.85 -24.02
CA GLY A 841 -21.44 15.09 -23.83
C GLY A 841 -22.15 13.91 -23.15
N ASP A 842 -21.42 13.01 -22.51
CA ASP A 842 -21.93 11.76 -21.95
C ASP A 842 -22.31 11.87 -20.46
N GLY A 843 -21.97 12.98 -19.81
CA GLY A 843 -22.25 13.26 -18.40
C GLY A 843 -21.07 13.10 -17.45
N TYR A 844 -19.90 12.64 -17.91
CA TYR A 844 -18.66 12.64 -17.14
C TYR A 844 -17.83 13.90 -17.41
N THR A 845 -17.06 14.34 -16.41
CA THR A 845 -16.10 15.43 -16.63
C THR A 845 -14.85 14.90 -17.34
N ASN A 846 -14.09 15.76 -18.02
CA ASN A 846 -12.80 15.39 -18.62
C ASN A 846 -11.85 14.70 -17.62
N LEU A 847 -11.84 15.15 -16.35
CA LEU A 847 -11.11 14.46 -15.28
C LEU A 847 -11.62 13.04 -15.04
N GLU A 848 -12.93 12.81 -15.04
CA GLU A 848 -13.49 11.48 -14.81
C GLU A 848 -13.16 10.54 -15.98
N GLU A 849 -13.13 11.05 -17.22
CA GLU A 849 -12.65 10.31 -18.38
C GLU A 849 -11.21 9.84 -18.17
N TYR A 850 -10.33 10.74 -17.72
CA TYR A 850 -8.95 10.39 -17.33
C TYR A 850 -8.89 9.31 -16.24
N LEU A 851 -9.67 9.47 -15.18
CA LEU A 851 -9.71 8.51 -14.08
C LEU A 851 -10.20 7.12 -14.51
N ASN A 852 -11.11 7.04 -15.49
CA ASN A 852 -11.67 5.80 -15.99
C ASN A 852 -10.78 5.14 -17.06
N ALA A 853 -9.98 5.92 -17.79
CA ALA A 853 -9.06 5.42 -18.80
C ALA A 853 -7.99 4.47 -18.25
N PHE A 854 -7.61 4.58 -16.97
CA PHE A 854 -6.77 3.58 -16.29
C PHE A 854 -7.42 2.19 -16.26
N VAL A 855 -8.73 2.13 -16.04
CA VAL A 855 -9.49 0.87 -15.94
C VAL A 855 -9.68 0.24 -17.32
N GLU A 856 -9.83 1.07 -18.34
CA GLU A 856 -9.95 0.65 -19.74
C GLU A 856 -8.62 0.21 -20.36
N GLY A 857 -7.49 0.48 -19.68
CA GLY A 857 -6.16 0.15 -20.17
C GLY A 857 -5.73 1.04 -21.33
N HIS A 858 -6.01 2.35 -21.24
CA HIS A 858 -5.66 3.29 -22.30
C HIS A 858 -4.14 3.26 -22.59
N PRO A 859 -3.68 3.18 -23.86
CA PRO A 859 -2.26 2.98 -24.20
C PRO A 859 -1.30 4.04 -23.66
N LEU A 860 -1.79 5.26 -23.38
CA LEU A 860 -0.98 6.33 -22.80
C LEU A 860 -0.76 6.20 -21.28
N LEU A 861 -1.64 5.45 -20.59
CA LEU A 861 -1.64 5.32 -19.14
C LEU A 861 -1.14 3.95 -18.67
N GLY A 862 -0.74 3.09 -19.61
CA GLY A 862 -0.09 1.82 -19.31
C GLY A 862 1.22 2.03 -18.56
N GLN A 863 1.54 1.09 -17.67
CA GLN A 863 2.82 1.06 -16.92
C GLN A 863 4.01 0.76 -17.83
#